data_AF-A0AAP0DPE4-F1
#
_entry.id   AF-A0AAP0DPE4-F1
#
_cell.length_a   1.000
_cell.length_b   1.000
_cell.length_c   1.000
_cell.angle_alpha   90.00
_cell.angle_beta   90.00
_cell.angle_gamma   90.00
#
_symmetry.space_group_name_H-M   'P 1'
#
loop_
_entity.id
_entity.type
_entity.pdbx_description
1 polymer ?
#
loop_
_entity_poly.entity_id
_entity_poly.type
_entity_poly.pdbx_seq_one_letter_code
_entity_poly.pdbx_strand_id
1 'polypeptide(L)'
;MSFLVEFDHLKIKLQDVKSATDNFGHNKQIGRGGFGQVYKGELSLPNGRKMVAFKRLDRRLGQGNPEFYKEIMMLSKYKHENLVSLMHFCIEGDEMILVYEYVSRGSLDCYLTDANLSWSQRLKICVGVARALNFLHDPTETHQRLIHRDIKSSNILLDDKWTPKVSDFGLSKAGPANQPHTYVFSNAVGTPGYCDPLYFETGFLSKESDVYSFGVVLFELMCGRLCFEYRNGRLSQILVNEWRKCYEEKRLDEIIFGDIKDQMQSGSLSTFSRIAYRCINRAREERPTMAEAMKELEAALEQQEVYKNLEKKADLEEMIKIANQAVAPLLYRSHEQLFRLLLKGIFVDDGSTWLSINKNGEICEMISATKCVSWGVRDVAEDSRFSNVKMCIYNGFKVKVYTRFLSPHVTYTINIVFKIKFRNSEVQKRIGTHVSCTYKLDDDTQYLYSSNATMREDGWLAIPLYQFTSDQKTHHFNITIFPLLLNWHGTECCIESIEFQPTETETHENPEHKYMKDTQQTSNSRINWEQKLPADYTDLIKWSTYPIQWTTKTELYSILRKGFLIDNGEKWLSISKTMKKRFMIPATEFLPKEKWIWKPLRESRFKVVAESLNIDKFRVAFEIKSKLLSPQTTYSCHLIYKPPENYSLVEGPLALFIQSLHFPRSIFLIVPHIAIIGGQSSSKELNDRKIKGHPKVRKDGWMEVQLWEGTTDTIGTIGTEFTLNGMDIDGEYNFVGLLVQGIELRPL
;
A
#
# COMPACT_ATOMS: atom_id res chain seq x y z
N MET A 1 -8.28 -49.67 -11.71
CA MET A 1 -9.75 -49.54 -11.69
C MET A 1 -10.34 -49.28 -10.30
N SER A 2 -9.61 -49.43 -9.17
CA SER A 2 -10.19 -49.17 -7.83
C SER A 2 -10.52 -47.70 -7.52
N PHE A 3 -9.85 -46.72 -8.13
CA PHE A 3 -10.13 -45.30 -7.86
C PHE A 3 -11.47 -44.81 -8.43
N LEU A 4 -12.00 -45.43 -9.48
CA LEU A 4 -13.29 -45.03 -10.06
C LEU A 4 -14.46 -45.36 -9.14
N VAL A 5 -14.30 -46.35 -8.25
CA VAL A 5 -15.31 -46.76 -7.27
C VAL A 5 -15.61 -45.60 -6.31
N GLU A 6 -14.60 -44.80 -5.95
CA GLU A 6 -14.77 -43.60 -5.12
C GLU A 6 -15.73 -42.57 -5.77
N PHE A 7 -15.79 -42.54 -7.11
CA PHE A 7 -16.57 -41.59 -7.88
C PHE A 7 -17.79 -42.22 -8.57
N ASP A 8 -18.21 -43.43 -8.18
CA ASP A 8 -19.37 -44.10 -8.78
C ASP A 8 -20.66 -43.30 -8.65
N HIS A 9 -20.78 -42.49 -7.60
CA HIS A 9 -21.91 -41.58 -7.37
C HIS A 9 -22.05 -40.47 -8.44
N LEU A 10 -21.02 -40.24 -9.26
CA LEU A 10 -21.05 -39.27 -10.37
C LEU A 10 -21.34 -39.94 -11.73
N LYS A 11 -21.51 -41.27 -11.79
CA LYS A 11 -21.78 -41.98 -13.05
C LYS A 11 -23.23 -41.78 -13.50
N ILE A 12 -23.40 -41.51 -14.79
CA ILE A 12 -24.71 -41.46 -15.46
C ILE A 12 -24.74 -42.40 -16.67
N LYS A 13 -25.94 -42.78 -17.12
CA LYS A 13 -26.12 -43.68 -18.27
C LYS A 13 -25.99 -42.91 -19.58
N LEU A 14 -25.51 -43.60 -20.62
CA LEU A 14 -25.40 -43.02 -21.97
C LEU A 14 -26.77 -42.60 -22.52
N GLN A 15 -27.83 -43.32 -22.16
CA GLN A 15 -29.21 -42.97 -22.56
C GLN A 15 -29.61 -41.58 -22.06
N ASP A 16 -29.21 -41.19 -20.85
CA ASP A 16 -29.51 -39.87 -20.29
C ASP A 16 -28.76 -38.77 -21.06
N VAL A 17 -27.50 -39.03 -21.41
CA VAL A 17 -26.67 -38.12 -22.23
C VAL A 17 -27.27 -37.94 -23.62
N LYS A 18 -27.65 -39.04 -24.30
CA LYS A 18 -28.28 -38.99 -25.62
C LYS A 18 -29.60 -38.22 -25.58
N SER A 19 -30.42 -38.46 -24.55
CA SER A 19 -31.69 -37.74 -24.38
C SER A 19 -31.47 -36.24 -24.17
N ALA A 20 -30.48 -35.85 -23.38
CA ALA A 20 -30.16 -34.45 -23.11
C ALA A 20 -29.58 -33.70 -24.32
N THR A 21 -28.84 -34.41 -25.18
CA THR A 21 -28.08 -33.84 -26.31
C THR A 21 -28.75 -34.04 -27.67
N ASP A 22 -29.98 -34.54 -27.72
CA ASP A 22 -30.66 -34.91 -28.96
C ASP A 22 -29.79 -35.86 -29.83
N ASN A 23 -29.30 -36.92 -29.17
CA ASN A 23 -28.36 -37.90 -29.71
C ASN A 23 -27.11 -37.25 -30.36
N PHE A 24 -26.49 -36.30 -29.65
CA PHE A 24 -25.36 -35.51 -30.13
C PHE A 24 -25.67 -34.70 -31.39
N GLY A 25 -26.87 -34.11 -31.45
CA GLY A 25 -27.33 -33.31 -32.58
C GLY A 25 -26.40 -32.12 -32.87
N HIS A 26 -26.22 -31.80 -34.14
CA HIS A 26 -25.32 -30.73 -34.59
C HIS A 26 -25.71 -29.35 -34.02
N ASN A 27 -27.00 -29.09 -33.81
CA ASN A 27 -27.52 -27.87 -33.18
C ASN A 27 -27.17 -27.74 -31.68
N LYS A 28 -26.74 -28.83 -31.04
CA LYS A 28 -26.29 -28.84 -29.63
C LYS A 28 -24.78 -28.70 -29.49
N GLN A 29 -24.01 -28.83 -30.57
CA GLN A 29 -22.57 -28.68 -30.51
C GLN A 29 -22.19 -27.22 -30.20
N ILE A 30 -21.38 -27.02 -29.16
CA ILE A 30 -20.92 -25.70 -28.70
C ILE A 30 -19.40 -25.54 -28.81
N GLY A 31 -18.67 -26.63 -29.07
CA GLY A 31 -17.22 -26.58 -29.21
C GLY A 31 -16.64 -27.84 -29.85
N ARG A 32 -15.44 -27.70 -30.41
CA ARG A 32 -14.63 -28.79 -30.97
C ARG A 32 -13.16 -28.48 -30.72
N GLY A 33 -12.42 -29.42 -30.15
CA GLY A 33 -10.98 -29.27 -29.90
C GLY A 33 -10.24 -30.61 -29.96
N GLY A 34 -8.97 -30.61 -29.58
CA GLY A 34 -8.12 -31.82 -29.56
C GLY A 34 -8.65 -32.93 -28.63
N PHE A 35 -9.44 -32.56 -27.63
CA PHE A 35 -10.02 -33.47 -26.63
C PHE A 35 -11.42 -33.98 -27.00
N GLY A 36 -11.92 -33.68 -28.20
CA GLY A 36 -13.22 -34.13 -28.70
C GLY A 36 -14.25 -33.01 -28.90
N GLN A 37 -15.52 -33.39 -28.92
CA GLN A 37 -16.65 -32.50 -29.22
C GLN A 37 -17.40 -32.14 -27.93
N VAL A 38 -17.86 -30.90 -27.82
CA VAL A 38 -18.61 -30.41 -26.66
C VAL A 38 -20.03 -30.07 -27.08
N TYR A 39 -21.02 -30.58 -26.36
CA TYR A 39 -22.45 -30.37 -26.61
C TYR A 39 -23.13 -29.74 -25.39
N LYS A 40 -24.08 -28.85 -25.58
CA LYS A 40 -25.00 -28.40 -24.51
C LYS A 40 -26.23 -29.29 -24.45
N GLY A 41 -26.79 -29.51 -23.26
CA GLY A 41 -28.04 -30.24 -23.11
C GLY A 41 -28.66 -30.10 -21.73
N GLU A 42 -29.96 -30.34 -21.62
CA GLU A 42 -30.67 -30.37 -20.34
C GLU A 42 -30.65 -31.78 -19.77
N LEU A 43 -29.86 -31.97 -18.71
CA LEU A 43 -29.80 -33.24 -17.99
C LEU A 43 -30.92 -33.29 -16.95
N SER A 44 -31.71 -34.35 -16.97
CA SER A 44 -32.73 -34.61 -15.95
C SER A 44 -32.08 -35.26 -14.74
N LEU A 45 -32.10 -34.57 -13.60
CA LEU A 45 -31.56 -35.01 -12.32
C LEU A 45 -32.70 -35.17 -11.29
N PRO A 46 -32.48 -35.90 -10.17
CA PRO A 46 -33.51 -36.07 -9.13
C PRO A 46 -34.07 -34.75 -8.57
N ASN A 47 -33.29 -33.67 -8.63
CA ASN A 47 -33.63 -32.34 -8.16
C ASN A 47 -34.09 -31.36 -9.28
N GLY A 48 -34.39 -31.87 -10.48
CA GLY A 48 -34.89 -31.09 -11.61
C GLY A 48 -34.01 -31.18 -12.85
N ARG A 49 -34.35 -30.38 -13.88
CA ARG A 49 -33.54 -30.28 -15.10
C ARG A 49 -32.46 -29.23 -14.95
N LYS A 50 -31.25 -29.52 -15.42
CA LYS A 50 -30.13 -28.59 -15.39
C LYS A 50 -29.42 -28.56 -16.74
N MET A 51 -29.16 -27.35 -17.25
CA MET A 51 -28.32 -27.16 -18.43
C MET A 51 -26.87 -27.51 -18.09
N VAL A 52 -26.25 -28.38 -18.88
CA VAL A 52 -24.88 -28.87 -18.69
C VAL A 52 -24.12 -28.94 -20.02
N ALA A 53 -22.80 -29.06 -19.94
CA ALA A 53 -21.93 -29.27 -21.10
C ALA A 53 -21.36 -30.70 -21.10
N PHE A 54 -21.54 -31.42 -22.21
CA PHE A 54 -21.07 -32.78 -22.43
C PHE A 54 -19.84 -32.76 -23.33
N LYS A 55 -18.65 -33.02 -22.78
CA LYS A 55 -17.40 -33.22 -23.54
C LYS A 55 -17.26 -34.70 -23.87
N ARG A 56 -17.55 -35.06 -25.11
CA ARG A 56 -17.44 -36.41 -25.65
C ARG A 56 -16.03 -36.62 -26.19
N LEU A 57 -15.29 -37.54 -25.59
CA LEU A 57 -13.92 -37.85 -26.00
C LEU A 57 -13.91 -38.47 -27.41
N ASP A 58 -13.03 -37.99 -28.28
CA ASP A 58 -12.78 -38.59 -29.59
C ASP A 58 -11.43 -39.31 -29.60
N ARG A 59 -11.47 -40.65 -29.51
CA ARG A 59 -10.28 -41.51 -29.52
C ARG A 59 -9.45 -41.41 -30.80
N ARG A 60 -10.01 -40.90 -31.90
CA ARG A 60 -9.32 -40.79 -33.20
C ARG A 60 -8.29 -39.67 -33.25
N LEU A 61 -8.34 -38.72 -32.30
CA LEU A 61 -7.47 -37.54 -32.24
C LEU A 61 -6.21 -37.73 -31.37
N GLY A 62 -5.90 -38.96 -30.94
CA GLY A 62 -4.61 -39.30 -30.33
C GLY A 62 -4.47 -39.03 -28.84
N GLN A 63 -5.52 -38.59 -28.15
CA GLN A 63 -5.58 -38.52 -26.68
C GLN A 63 -6.35 -39.69 -26.09
N GLY A 64 -5.89 -40.17 -24.93
CA GLY A 64 -6.24 -41.47 -24.41
C GLY A 64 -7.15 -41.44 -23.18
N ASN A 65 -7.51 -42.64 -22.74
CA ASN A 65 -8.15 -42.88 -21.46
C ASN A 65 -7.46 -42.18 -20.25
N PRO A 66 -6.11 -41.98 -20.20
CA PRO A 66 -5.45 -41.33 -19.06
C PRO A 66 -5.87 -39.88 -18.80
N GLU A 67 -5.97 -39.04 -19.83
CA GLU A 67 -6.38 -37.64 -19.70
C GLU A 67 -7.80 -37.53 -19.13
N PHE A 68 -8.71 -38.36 -19.65
CA PHE A 68 -10.10 -38.44 -19.16
C PHE A 68 -10.17 -38.80 -17.68
N TYR A 69 -9.46 -39.85 -17.27
CA TYR A 69 -9.44 -40.29 -15.86
C TYR A 69 -8.78 -39.28 -14.94
N LYS A 70 -7.74 -38.59 -15.42
CA LYS A 70 -7.09 -37.54 -14.67
C LYS A 70 -8.01 -36.35 -14.47
N GLU A 71 -8.76 -35.95 -15.50
CA GLU A 71 -9.71 -34.85 -15.40
C GLU A 71 -10.82 -35.15 -14.38
N ILE A 72 -11.34 -36.39 -14.34
CA ILE A 72 -12.25 -36.86 -13.27
C ILE A 72 -11.59 -36.69 -11.90
N MET A 73 -10.41 -37.28 -11.71
CA MET A 73 -9.72 -37.27 -10.43
C MET A 73 -9.45 -35.85 -9.92
N MET A 74 -9.05 -34.93 -10.80
CA MET A 74 -8.70 -33.56 -10.42
C MET A 74 -9.94 -32.74 -10.13
N LEU A 75 -10.93 -32.72 -11.02
CA LEU A 75 -12.13 -31.89 -10.81
C LEU A 75 -13.08 -32.43 -9.73
N SER A 76 -12.99 -33.72 -9.38
CA SER A 76 -13.69 -34.26 -8.21
C SER A 76 -13.06 -33.80 -6.88
N LYS A 77 -11.74 -33.55 -6.85
CA LYS A 77 -10.99 -33.18 -5.63
C LYS A 77 -10.84 -31.67 -5.46
N TYR A 78 -10.57 -30.94 -6.53
CA TYR A 78 -10.28 -29.51 -6.49
C TYR A 78 -11.53 -28.71 -6.88
N LYS A 79 -12.18 -28.08 -5.88
CA LYS A 79 -13.39 -27.27 -6.07
C LYS A 79 -13.12 -25.81 -5.70
N HIS A 80 -13.43 -24.90 -6.60
CA HIS A 80 -13.24 -23.46 -6.42
C HIS A 80 -14.15 -22.68 -7.37
N GLU A 81 -14.55 -21.45 -7.02
CA GLU A 81 -15.48 -20.63 -7.82
C GLU A 81 -14.97 -20.38 -9.25
N ASN A 82 -13.66 -20.17 -9.39
CA ASN A 82 -12.97 -19.92 -10.66
C ASN A 82 -12.45 -21.18 -11.35
N LEU A 83 -12.92 -22.37 -10.96
CA LEU A 83 -12.69 -23.62 -11.67
C LEU A 83 -14.01 -24.13 -12.25
N VAL A 84 -13.94 -24.80 -13.40
CA VAL A 84 -15.11 -25.50 -13.95
C VAL A 84 -15.47 -26.69 -13.08
N SER A 85 -16.75 -26.85 -12.76
CA SER A 85 -17.22 -27.97 -11.94
C SER A 85 -17.56 -29.18 -12.81
N LEU A 86 -16.90 -30.31 -12.54
CA LEU A 86 -17.34 -31.61 -13.05
C LEU A 86 -18.57 -32.05 -12.25
N MET A 87 -19.67 -32.30 -12.95
CA MET A 87 -20.93 -32.74 -12.35
C MET A 87 -21.10 -34.27 -12.43
N HIS A 88 -20.87 -34.85 -13.60
CA HIS A 88 -21.05 -36.28 -13.84
C HIS A 88 -20.06 -36.78 -14.90
N PHE A 89 -19.98 -38.10 -15.06
CA PHE A 89 -19.31 -38.70 -16.21
C PHE A 89 -20.05 -39.96 -16.69
N CYS A 90 -19.82 -40.35 -17.94
CA CYS A 90 -20.36 -41.56 -18.54
C CYS A 90 -19.22 -42.41 -19.09
N ILE A 91 -19.23 -43.70 -18.77
CA ILE A 91 -18.36 -44.73 -19.35
C ILE A 91 -19.26 -45.92 -19.66
N GLU A 92 -19.70 -46.05 -20.90
CA GLU A 92 -20.61 -47.11 -21.35
C GLU A 92 -20.27 -47.52 -22.78
N GLY A 93 -19.93 -48.80 -22.98
CA GLY A 93 -19.37 -49.29 -24.25
C GLY A 93 -18.06 -48.56 -24.59
N ASP A 94 -18.00 -47.98 -25.78
CA ASP A 94 -16.87 -47.17 -26.25
C ASP A 94 -16.99 -45.67 -25.96
N GLU A 95 -18.09 -45.23 -25.33
CA GLU A 95 -18.34 -43.82 -25.03
C GLU A 95 -17.70 -43.41 -23.70
N MET A 96 -16.93 -42.32 -23.74
CA MET A 96 -16.34 -41.67 -22.57
C MET A 96 -16.71 -40.19 -22.61
N ILE A 97 -17.54 -39.74 -21.67
CA ILE A 97 -18.13 -38.40 -21.69
C ILE A 97 -17.99 -37.75 -20.31
N LEU A 98 -17.45 -36.52 -20.29
CA LEU A 98 -17.40 -35.68 -19.08
C LEU A 98 -18.56 -34.69 -19.13
N VAL A 99 -19.23 -34.49 -17.99
CA VAL A 99 -20.38 -33.59 -17.87
C VAL A 99 -20.05 -32.48 -16.89
N TYR A 100 -20.00 -31.25 -17.39
CA TYR A 100 -19.67 -30.06 -16.60
C TYR A 100 -20.88 -29.16 -16.39
N GLU A 101 -20.75 -28.22 -15.45
CA GLU A 101 -21.61 -27.04 -15.46
C GLU A 101 -21.56 -26.33 -16.82
N TYR A 102 -22.71 -25.83 -17.28
CA TYR A 102 -22.76 -25.04 -18.51
C TYR A 102 -22.34 -23.59 -18.23
N VAL A 103 -21.22 -23.17 -18.80
CA VAL A 103 -20.66 -21.82 -18.64
C VAL A 103 -21.08 -20.97 -19.84
N SER A 104 -22.03 -20.06 -19.62
CA SER A 104 -22.93 -19.57 -20.67
C SER A 104 -22.30 -18.66 -21.73
N ARG A 105 -21.21 -17.96 -21.43
CA ARG A 105 -20.51 -17.09 -22.40
C ARG A 105 -19.41 -17.81 -23.17
N GLY A 106 -19.14 -19.09 -22.90
CA GLY A 106 -18.09 -19.83 -23.59
C GLY A 106 -16.69 -19.33 -23.22
N SER A 107 -15.73 -19.49 -24.13
CA SER A 107 -14.30 -19.28 -23.89
C SER A 107 -13.84 -17.83 -24.10
N LEU A 108 -12.79 -17.43 -23.37
CA LEU A 108 -12.26 -16.07 -23.33
C LEU A 108 -11.64 -15.61 -24.66
N ASP A 109 -11.06 -16.54 -25.43
CA ASP A 109 -10.47 -16.28 -26.74
C ASP A 109 -11.47 -15.66 -27.73
N CYS A 110 -12.76 -15.97 -27.60
CA CYS A 110 -13.84 -15.38 -28.39
C CYS A 110 -14.06 -13.87 -28.13
N TYR A 111 -13.53 -13.32 -27.03
CA TYR A 111 -13.77 -11.93 -26.60
C TYR A 111 -12.53 -11.05 -26.65
N LEU A 112 -11.37 -11.56 -27.09
CA LEU A 112 -10.13 -10.78 -27.07
C LEU A 112 -10.26 -9.48 -27.88
N THR A 113 -10.90 -9.54 -29.04
CA THR A 113 -11.17 -8.40 -29.94
C THR A 113 -12.49 -7.69 -29.64
N ASP A 114 -13.23 -8.07 -28.60
CA ASP A 114 -14.52 -7.45 -28.27
C ASP A 114 -14.29 -6.15 -27.48
N ALA A 115 -14.62 -5.01 -28.10
CA ALA A 115 -14.58 -3.69 -27.48
C ALA A 115 -15.57 -3.53 -26.32
N ASN A 116 -16.64 -4.34 -26.27
CA ASN A 116 -17.60 -4.33 -25.16
C ASN A 116 -17.03 -4.97 -23.89
N LEU A 117 -15.96 -5.77 -24.00
CA LEU A 117 -15.25 -6.29 -22.85
C LEU A 117 -14.29 -5.21 -22.32
N SER A 118 -14.81 -4.36 -21.44
CA SER A 118 -14.08 -3.20 -20.89
C SER A 118 -12.80 -3.58 -20.16
N TRP A 119 -11.87 -2.62 -20.03
CA TRP A 119 -10.61 -2.85 -19.34
C TRP A 119 -10.76 -3.34 -17.88
N SER A 120 -11.73 -2.79 -17.15
CA SER A 120 -12.06 -3.24 -15.78
C SER A 120 -12.53 -4.69 -15.74
N GLN A 121 -13.35 -5.13 -16.71
CA GLN A 121 -13.77 -6.53 -16.80
C GLN A 121 -12.59 -7.44 -17.13
N ARG A 122 -11.70 -7.03 -18.04
CA ARG A 122 -10.46 -7.76 -18.35
C ARG A 122 -9.60 -7.95 -17.10
N LEU A 123 -9.42 -6.90 -16.30
CA LEU A 123 -8.72 -6.99 -15.00
C LEU A 123 -9.40 -7.97 -14.02
N LYS A 124 -10.73 -7.91 -13.89
CA LYS A 124 -11.49 -8.84 -13.02
C LYS A 124 -11.34 -10.30 -13.47
N ILE A 125 -11.33 -10.55 -14.78
CA ILE A 125 -11.04 -11.86 -15.37
C ILE A 125 -9.63 -12.30 -14.99
N CYS A 126 -8.61 -11.46 -15.18
CA CYS A 126 -7.24 -11.77 -14.79
C CYS A 126 -7.11 -12.12 -13.30
N VAL A 127 -7.75 -11.35 -12.41
CA VAL A 127 -7.76 -11.61 -10.97
C VAL A 127 -8.40 -12.96 -10.65
N GLY A 128 -9.55 -13.29 -11.25
CA GLY A 128 -10.22 -14.57 -11.02
C GLY A 128 -9.40 -15.78 -11.51
N VAL A 129 -8.73 -15.65 -12.67
CA VAL A 129 -7.80 -16.69 -13.16
C VAL A 129 -6.59 -16.81 -12.24
N ALA A 130 -6.03 -15.70 -11.77
CA ALA A 130 -4.92 -15.72 -10.83
C ALA A 130 -5.31 -16.40 -9.50
N ARG A 131 -6.53 -16.15 -9.02
CA ARG A 131 -7.09 -16.80 -7.82
C ARG A 131 -7.23 -18.31 -8.00
N ALA A 132 -7.73 -18.76 -9.15
CA ALA A 132 -7.80 -20.18 -9.49
C ALA A 132 -6.42 -20.86 -9.46
N LEU A 133 -5.43 -20.26 -10.13
CA LEU A 133 -4.08 -20.83 -10.19
C LEU A 133 -3.37 -20.80 -8.83
N ASN A 134 -3.57 -19.74 -8.05
CA ASN A 134 -3.05 -19.67 -6.69
C ASN A 134 -3.61 -20.80 -5.81
N PHE A 135 -4.92 -21.07 -5.92
CA PHE A 135 -5.57 -22.20 -5.24
C PHE A 135 -4.98 -23.56 -5.66
N LEU A 136 -4.68 -23.75 -6.94
CA LEU A 136 -4.05 -24.98 -7.43
C LEU A 136 -2.59 -25.13 -6.97
N HIS A 137 -1.84 -24.03 -6.94
CA HIS A 137 -0.39 -24.04 -6.67
C HIS A 137 -0.06 -24.18 -5.19
N ASP A 138 -0.80 -23.50 -4.33
CA ASP A 138 -0.54 -23.44 -2.88
C ASP A 138 -1.86 -23.63 -2.10
N PRO A 139 -2.49 -24.82 -2.17
CA PRO A 139 -3.78 -25.09 -1.54
C PRO A 139 -3.68 -25.08 0.01
N THR A 140 -4.71 -24.55 0.67
CA THR A 140 -4.80 -24.44 2.14
C THR A 140 -5.25 -25.72 2.84
N GLU A 141 -5.66 -26.74 2.09
CA GLU A 141 -6.22 -28.01 2.59
C GLU A 141 -5.22 -29.17 2.46
N THR A 142 -5.63 -30.40 2.78
CA THR A 142 -4.84 -31.66 2.63
C THR A 142 -4.50 -32.03 1.17
N HIS A 143 -4.65 -31.08 0.24
CA HIS A 143 -4.48 -31.27 -1.19
C HIS A 143 -3.01 -31.12 -1.62
N GLN A 144 -2.63 -31.88 -2.64
CA GLN A 144 -1.32 -31.74 -3.29
C GLN A 144 -1.31 -30.49 -4.18
N ARG A 145 -0.13 -29.94 -4.45
CA ARG A 145 0.04 -28.88 -5.45
C ARG A 145 -0.35 -29.43 -6.82
N LEU A 146 -1.17 -28.72 -7.57
CA LEU A 146 -1.58 -29.09 -8.92
C LEU A 146 -1.04 -28.07 -9.93
N ILE A 147 -0.31 -28.55 -10.93
CA ILE A 147 0.18 -27.74 -12.06
C ILE A 147 -0.72 -28.04 -13.25
N HIS A 148 -1.36 -27.02 -13.84
CA HIS A 148 -2.38 -27.16 -14.88
C HIS A 148 -1.79 -27.60 -16.23
N ARG A 149 -0.67 -26.99 -16.65
CA ARG A 149 0.11 -27.23 -17.88
C ARG A 149 -0.52 -26.79 -19.21
N ASP A 150 -1.81 -26.46 -19.25
CA ASP A 150 -2.47 -25.98 -20.48
C ASP A 150 -3.35 -24.75 -20.22
N ILE A 151 -2.77 -23.74 -19.55
CA ILE A 151 -3.43 -22.44 -19.38
C ILE A 151 -3.34 -21.65 -20.68
N LYS A 152 -4.51 -21.26 -21.20
CA LYS A 152 -4.71 -20.47 -22.41
C LYS A 152 -6.11 -19.87 -22.42
N SER A 153 -6.33 -18.84 -23.22
CA SER A 153 -7.62 -18.15 -23.32
C SER A 153 -8.78 -19.08 -23.73
N SER A 154 -8.53 -20.07 -24.59
CA SER A 154 -9.56 -21.07 -24.97
C SER A 154 -10.00 -22.01 -23.82
N ASN A 155 -9.17 -22.14 -22.78
CA ASN A 155 -9.45 -22.99 -21.60
C ASN A 155 -9.96 -22.17 -20.40
N ILE A 156 -10.18 -20.87 -20.57
CA ILE A 156 -10.78 -19.99 -19.57
C ILE A 156 -12.21 -19.67 -20.06
N LEU A 157 -13.20 -20.22 -19.39
CA LEU A 157 -14.61 -20.00 -19.70
C LEU A 157 -15.18 -18.83 -18.89
N LEU A 158 -16.22 -18.18 -19.39
CA LEU A 158 -16.87 -17.02 -18.77
C LEU A 158 -18.35 -17.30 -18.49
N ASP A 159 -18.79 -17.08 -17.26
CA ASP A 159 -20.21 -17.19 -16.92
C ASP A 159 -21.01 -15.92 -17.29
N ASP A 160 -22.31 -15.92 -17.01
CA ASP A 160 -23.22 -14.81 -17.29
C ASP A 160 -22.78 -13.49 -16.61
N LYS A 161 -22.07 -13.59 -15.49
CA LYS A 161 -21.51 -12.48 -14.71
C LYS A 161 -20.09 -12.09 -15.10
N TRP A 162 -19.53 -12.68 -16.16
CA TRP A 162 -18.13 -12.52 -16.59
C TRP A 162 -17.10 -13.07 -15.58
N THR A 163 -17.53 -13.98 -14.70
CA THR A 163 -16.62 -14.68 -13.79
C THR A 163 -15.84 -15.73 -14.59
N PRO A 164 -14.49 -15.75 -14.49
CA PRO A 164 -13.68 -16.73 -15.19
C PRO A 164 -13.73 -18.09 -14.49
N LYS A 165 -13.74 -19.16 -15.29
CA LYS A 165 -13.64 -20.56 -14.87
C LYS A 165 -12.57 -21.28 -15.69
N VAL A 166 -11.46 -21.65 -15.03
CA VAL A 166 -10.40 -22.45 -15.65
C VAL A 166 -10.89 -23.88 -15.88
N SER A 167 -10.63 -24.42 -17.06
CA SER A 167 -11.09 -25.74 -17.52
C SER A 167 -9.95 -26.55 -18.15
N ASP A 168 -10.24 -27.83 -18.46
CA ASP A 168 -9.36 -28.75 -19.19
C ASP A 168 -8.14 -29.26 -18.38
N PHE A 169 -8.44 -30.09 -17.38
CA PHE A 169 -7.45 -30.64 -16.45
C PHE A 169 -6.76 -31.92 -16.94
N GLY A 170 -7.02 -32.36 -18.18
CA GLY A 170 -6.51 -33.61 -18.73
C GLY A 170 -4.98 -33.71 -18.75
N LEU A 171 -4.27 -32.58 -18.83
CA LEU A 171 -2.80 -32.55 -18.84
C LEU A 171 -2.18 -32.34 -17.45
N SER A 172 -2.95 -31.86 -16.47
CA SER A 172 -2.49 -31.41 -15.15
C SER A 172 -1.61 -32.41 -14.39
N LYS A 173 -0.74 -31.97 -13.47
CA LYS A 173 0.18 -32.87 -12.76
C LYS A 173 0.26 -32.48 -11.28
N ALA A 174 0.02 -33.45 -10.41
CA ALA A 174 0.20 -33.26 -8.98
C ALA A 174 1.68 -33.30 -8.59
N GLY A 175 2.08 -32.47 -7.62
CA GLY A 175 3.41 -32.40 -7.04
C GLY A 175 3.36 -32.17 -5.53
N PRO A 176 4.49 -32.32 -4.81
CA PRO A 176 4.55 -32.07 -3.38
C PRO A 176 4.27 -30.59 -3.08
N ALA A 177 3.35 -30.32 -2.15
CA ALA A 177 3.02 -28.97 -1.68
C ALA A 177 3.87 -28.52 -0.48
N ASN A 178 4.54 -29.45 0.21
CA ASN A 178 5.32 -29.20 1.41
C ASN A 178 6.73 -28.62 1.14
N GLN A 179 7.08 -28.38 -0.12
CA GLN A 179 8.35 -27.80 -0.53
C GLN A 179 8.10 -26.57 -1.41
N PRO A 180 8.80 -25.44 -1.18
CA PRO A 180 8.58 -24.21 -1.93
C PRO A 180 8.92 -24.39 -3.41
N HIS A 181 10.03 -25.07 -3.71
CA HIS A 181 10.47 -25.40 -5.07
C HIS A 181 10.36 -26.90 -5.30
N THR A 182 9.41 -27.31 -6.14
CA THR A 182 9.25 -28.71 -6.55
C THR A 182 9.30 -28.82 -8.06
N TYR A 183 10.21 -29.66 -8.54
CA TYR A 183 10.34 -29.99 -9.95
C TYR A 183 9.79 -31.38 -10.19
N VAL A 184 8.91 -31.50 -11.19
CA VAL A 184 8.42 -32.79 -11.65
C VAL A 184 9.04 -33.05 -13.01
N PHE A 185 9.89 -34.06 -13.12
CA PHE A 185 10.35 -34.53 -14.42
C PHE A 185 9.17 -35.13 -15.20
N SER A 186 8.89 -34.60 -16.39
CA SER A 186 7.74 -35.00 -17.20
C SER A 186 7.97 -34.68 -18.67
N ASN A 187 7.41 -35.50 -19.57
CA ASN A 187 7.38 -35.19 -21.01
C ASN A 187 6.77 -33.81 -21.23
N ALA A 188 7.40 -32.98 -22.08
CA ALA A 188 6.90 -31.67 -22.46
C ALA A 188 5.60 -31.80 -23.24
N VAL A 189 4.50 -31.27 -22.69
CA VAL A 189 3.18 -31.18 -23.35
C VAL A 189 2.55 -29.83 -23.03
N GLY A 190 1.70 -29.33 -23.92
CA GLY A 190 1.04 -28.03 -23.79
C GLY A 190 0.83 -27.41 -25.17
N THR A 191 0.18 -26.26 -25.20
CA THR A 191 -0.12 -25.54 -26.44
C THR A 191 1.07 -24.64 -26.87
N PRO A 192 1.55 -24.71 -28.13
CA PRO A 192 2.59 -23.81 -28.63
C PRO A 192 2.24 -22.33 -28.40
N GLY A 193 3.21 -21.53 -27.98
CA GLY A 193 3.02 -20.12 -27.61
C GLY A 193 2.76 -19.91 -26.11
N TYR A 194 1.97 -20.79 -25.47
CA TYR A 194 1.73 -20.74 -24.01
C TYR A 194 2.72 -21.58 -23.21
N CYS A 195 3.24 -22.66 -23.80
CA CYS A 195 4.13 -23.59 -23.10
C CYS A 195 5.42 -22.88 -22.64
N ASP A 196 5.77 -23.03 -21.35
CA ASP A 196 7.00 -22.49 -20.78
C ASP A 196 8.24 -23.01 -21.55
N PRO A 197 9.04 -22.12 -22.16
CA PRO A 197 10.16 -22.53 -23.00
C PRO A 197 11.18 -23.36 -22.24
N LEU A 198 11.44 -23.05 -20.96
CA LEU A 198 12.41 -23.80 -20.17
C LEU A 198 11.88 -25.20 -19.83
N TYR A 199 10.58 -25.32 -19.56
CA TYR A 199 9.93 -26.62 -19.38
C TYR A 199 9.96 -27.43 -20.69
N PHE A 200 9.69 -26.81 -21.83
CA PHE A 200 9.74 -27.46 -23.13
C PHE A 200 11.14 -28.00 -23.45
N GLU A 201 12.19 -27.22 -23.15
CA GLU A 201 13.59 -27.59 -23.40
C GLU A 201 14.12 -28.66 -22.42
N THR A 202 13.74 -28.58 -21.14
CA THR A 202 14.39 -29.37 -20.08
C THR A 202 13.55 -30.54 -19.55
N GLY A 203 12.23 -30.53 -19.79
CA GLY A 203 11.29 -31.47 -19.18
C GLY A 203 11.02 -31.25 -17.68
N PHE A 204 11.66 -30.25 -17.05
CA PHE A 204 11.38 -29.90 -15.66
C PHE A 204 10.11 -29.06 -15.57
N LEU A 205 9.04 -29.63 -15.03
CA LEU A 205 7.80 -28.91 -14.80
C LEU A 205 7.79 -28.32 -13.39
N SER A 206 7.35 -27.07 -13.26
CA SER A 206 7.12 -26.40 -11.98
C SER A 206 5.86 -25.52 -12.03
N LYS A 207 5.46 -24.96 -10.88
CA LYS A 207 4.29 -24.06 -10.83
C LYS A 207 4.50 -22.78 -11.65
N GLU A 208 5.75 -22.35 -11.77
CA GLU A 208 6.19 -21.22 -12.59
C GLU A 208 5.95 -21.45 -14.09
N SER A 209 5.74 -22.70 -14.54
CA SER A 209 5.34 -22.99 -15.92
C SER A 209 3.89 -22.57 -16.21
N ASP A 210 2.99 -22.68 -15.24
CA ASP A 210 1.63 -22.11 -15.35
C ASP A 210 1.66 -20.59 -15.27
N VAL A 211 2.56 -20.01 -14.45
CA VAL A 211 2.76 -18.55 -14.36
C VAL A 211 3.14 -17.98 -15.73
N TYR A 212 4.05 -18.64 -16.46
CA TYR A 212 4.41 -18.26 -17.82
C TYR A 212 3.19 -18.27 -18.75
N SER A 213 2.46 -19.37 -18.75
CA SER A 213 1.25 -19.55 -19.57
C SER A 213 0.20 -18.48 -19.25
N PHE A 214 0.03 -18.13 -17.97
CA PHE A 214 -0.85 -17.06 -17.53
C PHE A 214 -0.37 -15.68 -18.01
N GLY A 215 0.94 -15.40 -17.97
CA GLY A 215 1.52 -14.18 -18.52
C GLY A 215 1.19 -13.98 -19.99
N VAL A 216 1.19 -15.05 -20.79
CA VAL A 216 0.77 -15.00 -22.19
C VAL A 216 -0.70 -14.59 -22.30
N VAL A 217 -1.60 -15.14 -21.48
CA VAL A 217 -3.03 -14.73 -21.44
C VAL A 217 -3.20 -13.27 -21.05
N LEU A 218 -2.39 -12.75 -20.12
CA LEU A 218 -2.41 -11.32 -19.75
C LEU A 218 -2.10 -10.43 -20.96
N PHE A 219 -1.11 -10.81 -21.78
CA PHE A 219 -0.82 -10.08 -23.01
C PHE A 219 -1.94 -10.23 -24.05
N GLU A 220 -2.55 -11.40 -24.21
CA GLU A 220 -3.69 -11.57 -25.13
C GLU A 220 -4.84 -10.62 -24.79
N LEU A 221 -5.15 -10.46 -23.50
CA LEU A 221 -6.18 -9.55 -23.01
C LEU A 221 -5.83 -8.07 -23.23
N MET A 222 -4.56 -7.69 -23.07
CA MET A 222 -4.10 -6.31 -23.29
C MET A 222 -4.00 -5.97 -24.79
N CYS A 223 -3.56 -6.92 -25.61
CA CYS A 223 -3.32 -6.71 -27.04
C CYS A 223 -4.56 -7.01 -27.89
N GLY A 224 -5.58 -7.65 -27.31
CA GLY A 224 -6.81 -8.01 -27.99
C GLY A 224 -6.60 -9.00 -29.14
N ARG A 225 -5.56 -9.85 -29.06
CA ARG A 225 -5.22 -10.85 -30.09
C ARG A 225 -4.55 -12.08 -29.46
N LEU A 226 -4.66 -13.21 -30.13
CA LEU A 226 -4.00 -14.46 -29.71
C LEU A 226 -2.47 -14.36 -29.78
N CYS A 227 -1.77 -15.19 -29.02
CA CYS A 227 -0.31 -15.23 -28.99
C CYS A 227 0.35 -15.85 -30.23
N PHE A 228 -0.43 -16.27 -31.22
CA PHE A 228 0.05 -16.81 -32.48
C PHE A 228 -0.82 -16.41 -33.66
N GLU A 229 -0.26 -16.51 -34.86
CA GLU A 229 -0.97 -16.27 -36.12
C GLU A 229 -0.94 -17.53 -37.00
N TYR A 230 -2.06 -17.83 -37.66
CA TYR A 230 -2.12 -18.84 -38.71
C TYR A 230 -2.15 -18.18 -40.08
N ARG A 231 -1.32 -18.67 -41.00
CA ARG A 231 -1.40 -18.35 -42.43
C ARG A 231 -1.62 -19.65 -43.20
N ASN A 232 -2.66 -19.69 -44.04
CA ASN A 232 -3.05 -20.88 -44.81
C ASN A 232 -3.19 -22.16 -43.95
N GLY A 233 -3.75 -22.03 -42.74
CA GLY A 233 -3.95 -23.16 -41.82
C GLY A 233 -2.68 -23.68 -41.15
N ARG A 234 -1.53 -23.01 -41.30
CA ARG A 234 -0.27 -23.35 -40.62
C ARG A 234 0.16 -22.24 -39.67
N LEU A 235 0.74 -22.63 -38.54
CA LEU A 235 1.30 -21.70 -37.57
C LEU A 235 2.39 -20.87 -38.25
N SER A 236 2.18 -19.57 -38.34
CA SER A 236 3.06 -18.63 -39.04
C SER A 236 4.02 -17.92 -38.08
N GLN A 237 3.52 -17.48 -36.93
CA GLN A 237 4.30 -16.68 -35.98
C GLN A 237 3.78 -16.89 -34.54
N ILE A 238 4.69 -16.82 -33.57
CA ILE A 238 4.39 -16.71 -32.13
C ILE A 238 4.81 -15.30 -31.68
N LEU A 239 3.88 -14.55 -31.10
CA LEU A 239 4.02 -13.12 -30.81
C LEU A 239 4.66 -12.81 -29.44
N VAL A 240 4.80 -13.81 -28.56
CA VAL A 240 5.27 -13.60 -27.18
C VAL A 240 6.63 -12.90 -27.10
N ASN A 241 7.55 -13.22 -28.01
CA ASN A 241 8.87 -12.55 -28.05
C ASN A 241 8.77 -11.09 -28.53
N GLU A 242 7.85 -10.77 -29.43
CA GLU A 242 7.59 -9.40 -29.87
C GLU A 242 7.00 -8.57 -28.73
N TRP A 243 6.01 -9.11 -28.02
CA TRP A 243 5.41 -8.46 -26.86
C TRP A 243 6.43 -8.16 -25.75
N ARG A 244 7.34 -9.11 -25.48
CA ARG A 244 8.44 -8.91 -24.53
C ARG A 244 9.32 -7.73 -24.94
N LYS A 245 9.74 -7.67 -26.21
CA LYS A 245 10.56 -6.56 -26.75
C LYS A 245 9.83 -5.22 -26.66
N CYS A 246 8.55 -5.18 -27.02
CA CYS A 246 7.75 -3.96 -26.91
C CYS A 246 7.67 -3.45 -25.46
N TYR A 247 7.62 -4.32 -24.45
CA TYR A 247 7.71 -3.89 -23.06
C TYR A 247 9.11 -3.32 -22.73
N GLU A 248 10.18 -4.05 -23.05
CA GLU A 248 11.57 -3.66 -22.78
C GLU A 248 11.94 -2.31 -23.43
N GLU A 249 11.47 -2.09 -24.66
CA GLU A 249 11.71 -0.89 -25.47
C GLU A 249 10.72 0.26 -25.17
N LYS A 250 9.80 0.08 -24.22
CA LYS A 250 8.74 1.05 -23.87
C LYS A 250 7.80 1.40 -25.04
N ARG A 251 7.53 0.42 -25.91
CA ARG A 251 6.66 0.51 -27.09
C ARG A 251 5.33 -0.25 -26.92
N LEU A 252 4.83 -0.36 -25.68
CA LEU A 252 3.55 -1.03 -25.39
C LEU A 252 2.37 -0.41 -26.14
N ASP A 253 2.42 0.90 -26.37
CA ASP A 253 1.40 1.65 -27.10
C ASP A 253 1.11 1.14 -28.51
N GLU A 254 2.06 0.41 -29.12
CA GLU A 254 1.94 -0.17 -30.46
C GLU A 254 1.19 -1.51 -30.46
N ILE A 255 1.13 -2.20 -29.32
CA ILE A 255 0.53 -3.54 -29.23
C ILE A 255 -0.77 -3.58 -28.44
N ILE A 256 -1.07 -2.54 -27.64
CA ILE A 256 -2.34 -2.41 -26.90
C ILE A 256 -3.51 -2.36 -27.88
N PHE A 257 -4.58 -3.08 -27.54
CA PHE A 257 -5.81 -3.05 -28.32
C PHE A 257 -6.43 -1.63 -28.33
N GLY A 258 -6.53 -1.03 -29.52
CA GLY A 258 -6.91 0.38 -29.68
C GLY A 258 -8.20 0.77 -28.97
N ASP A 259 -9.24 -0.07 -29.05
CA ASP A 259 -10.58 0.24 -28.53
C ASP A 259 -10.68 0.26 -27.00
N ILE A 260 -9.68 -0.30 -26.30
CA ILE A 260 -9.61 -0.25 -24.83
C ILE A 260 -8.55 0.74 -24.32
N LYS A 261 -7.70 1.27 -25.20
CA LYS A 261 -6.53 2.08 -24.83
C LYS A 261 -6.90 3.31 -24.01
N ASP A 262 -7.94 4.02 -24.43
CA ASP A 262 -8.41 5.23 -23.73
C ASP A 262 -9.00 4.92 -22.35
N GLN A 263 -9.48 3.69 -22.11
CA GLN A 263 -10.05 3.26 -20.83
C GLN A 263 -8.98 2.97 -19.76
N MET A 264 -7.70 2.83 -20.14
CA MET A 264 -6.65 2.34 -19.26
C MET A 264 -6.03 3.47 -18.44
N GLN A 265 -6.17 3.42 -17.11
CA GLN A 265 -5.48 4.32 -16.19
C GLN A 265 -3.98 4.01 -16.17
N SER A 266 -3.13 5.04 -16.20
CA SER A 266 -1.67 4.86 -16.40
C SER A 266 -0.99 4.03 -15.30
N GLY A 267 -1.41 4.18 -14.05
CA GLY A 267 -0.94 3.35 -12.93
C GLY A 267 -1.37 1.89 -13.07
N SER A 268 -2.64 1.67 -13.41
CA SER A 268 -3.22 0.35 -13.67
C SER A 268 -2.49 -0.36 -14.81
N LEU A 269 -2.31 0.33 -15.94
CA LEU A 269 -1.55 -0.18 -17.10
C LEU A 269 -0.10 -0.47 -16.74
N SER A 270 0.58 0.42 -16.00
CA SER A 270 1.97 0.20 -15.56
C SER A 270 2.09 -1.03 -14.67
N THR A 271 1.20 -1.17 -13.69
CA THR A 271 1.17 -2.33 -12.79
C THR A 271 0.85 -3.61 -13.57
N PHE A 272 -0.16 -3.58 -14.44
CA PHE A 272 -0.59 -4.72 -15.24
C PHE A 272 0.50 -5.19 -16.23
N SER A 273 1.07 -4.28 -17.00
CA SER A 273 2.09 -4.61 -18.00
C SER A 273 3.37 -5.13 -17.33
N ARG A 274 3.75 -4.57 -16.17
CA ARG A 274 4.88 -5.06 -15.37
C ARG A 274 4.68 -6.49 -14.90
N ILE A 275 3.49 -6.83 -14.38
CA ILE A 275 3.23 -8.20 -13.93
C ILE A 275 3.15 -9.17 -15.12
N ALA A 276 2.51 -8.77 -16.22
CA ALA A 276 2.45 -9.58 -17.45
C ALA A 276 3.84 -9.90 -18.00
N TYR A 277 4.72 -8.89 -18.06
CA TYR A 277 6.11 -9.05 -18.48
C TYR A 277 6.88 -10.02 -17.58
N ARG A 278 6.84 -9.83 -16.25
CA ARG A 278 7.54 -10.71 -15.30
C ARG A 278 7.09 -12.16 -15.40
N CYS A 279 5.80 -12.41 -15.64
CA CYS A 279 5.28 -13.77 -15.81
C CYS A 279 5.92 -14.49 -17.00
N ILE A 280 6.22 -13.80 -18.11
CA ILE A 280 6.78 -14.41 -19.33
C ILE A 280 8.31 -14.40 -19.39
N ASN A 281 8.99 -14.13 -18.27
CA ASN A 281 10.45 -14.18 -18.19
C ASN A 281 10.97 -15.61 -18.39
N ARG A 282 12.16 -15.73 -18.99
CA ARG A 282 12.77 -17.04 -19.26
C ARG A 282 13.19 -17.73 -17.96
N ALA A 283 13.89 -17.01 -17.08
CA ALA A 283 14.28 -17.51 -15.76
C ALA A 283 13.04 -17.66 -14.86
N ARG A 284 12.93 -18.79 -14.15
CA ARG A 284 11.76 -19.10 -13.31
C ARG A 284 11.72 -18.24 -12.05
N GLU A 285 12.90 -17.92 -11.54
CA GLU A 285 13.14 -17.17 -10.31
C GLU A 285 12.73 -15.69 -10.45
N GLU A 286 12.67 -15.19 -11.69
CA GLU A 286 12.19 -13.84 -11.99
C GLU A 286 10.66 -13.76 -12.10
N ARG A 287 10.01 -14.91 -12.30
CA ARG A 287 8.55 -14.99 -12.40
C ARG A 287 7.94 -14.84 -11.00
N PRO A 288 6.84 -14.09 -10.87
CA PRO A 288 6.14 -13.96 -9.60
C PRO A 288 5.47 -15.29 -9.21
N THR A 289 5.20 -15.46 -7.93
CA THR A 289 4.20 -16.45 -7.50
C THR A 289 2.80 -16.03 -7.92
N MET A 290 1.85 -16.96 -8.00
CA MET A 290 0.46 -16.61 -8.31
C MET A 290 -0.19 -15.74 -7.24
N ALA A 291 0.22 -15.86 -5.97
CA ALA A 291 -0.21 -14.97 -4.89
C ALA A 291 0.24 -13.52 -5.12
N GLU A 292 1.50 -13.33 -5.53
CA GLU A 292 2.04 -12.00 -5.87
C GLU A 292 1.36 -11.45 -7.12
N ALA A 293 1.20 -12.27 -8.17
CA ALA A 293 0.52 -11.85 -9.39
C ALA A 293 -0.93 -11.43 -9.13
N MET A 294 -1.66 -12.19 -8.31
CA MET A 294 -3.02 -11.87 -7.89
C MET A 294 -3.07 -10.52 -7.16
N LYS A 295 -2.19 -10.31 -6.18
CA LYS A 295 -2.13 -9.06 -5.41
C LYS A 295 -1.80 -7.85 -6.28
N GLU A 296 -0.87 -7.98 -7.22
CA GLU A 296 -0.53 -6.89 -8.15
C GLU A 296 -1.68 -6.60 -9.13
N LEU A 297 -2.39 -7.62 -9.60
CA LEU A 297 -3.58 -7.45 -10.44
C LEU A 297 -4.75 -6.81 -9.68
N GLU A 298 -4.94 -7.17 -8.41
CA GLU A 298 -5.92 -6.51 -7.52
C GLU A 298 -5.56 -5.04 -7.33
N ALA A 299 -4.28 -4.71 -7.10
CA ALA A 299 -3.82 -3.32 -7.03
C ALA A 299 -4.05 -2.56 -8.36
N ALA A 300 -3.80 -3.19 -9.51
CA ALA A 300 -4.10 -2.60 -10.81
C ALA A 300 -5.60 -2.35 -11.01
N LEU A 301 -6.46 -3.25 -10.52
CA LEU A 301 -7.91 -3.09 -10.53
C LEU A 301 -8.37 -1.97 -9.60
N GLU A 302 -7.84 -1.91 -8.38
CA GLU A 302 -8.13 -0.82 -7.43
C GLU A 302 -7.75 0.55 -8.01
N GLN A 303 -6.56 0.67 -8.61
CA GLN A 303 -6.12 1.90 -9.28
C GLN A 303 -7.09 2.32 -10.40
N GLN A 304 -7.66 1.35 -11.13
CA GLN A 304 -8.63 1.61 -12.18
C GLN A 304 -10.02 2.01 -11.62
N GLU A 305 -10.50 1.34 -10.57
CA GLU A 305 -11.83 1.57 -10.00
C GLU A 305 -11.89 2.85 -9.15
N VAL A 306 -10.83 3.16 -8.40
CA VAL A 306 -10.70 4.45 -7.70
C VAL A 306 -10.92 5.57 -8.70
N TYR A 307 -10.20 5.55 -9.82
CA TYR A 307 -10.28 6.57 -10.86
C TYR A 307 -11.70 6.75 -11.44
N LYS A 308 -12.37 5.65 -11.81
CA LYS A 308 -13.76 5.70 -12.31
C LYS A 308 -14.74 6.31 -11.30
N ASN A 309 -14.49 6.12 -10.01
CA ASN A 309 -15.32 6.71 -8.97
C ASN A 309 -15.01 8.20 -8.76
N LEU A 310 -13.80 8.68 -9.04
CA LEU A 310 -13.46 10.10 -8.98
C LEU A 310 -14.17 10.88 -10.09
N GLU A 311 -14.21 10.33 -11.31
CA GLU A 311 -14.93 10.95 -12.44
C GLU A 311 -16.43 11.15 -12.15
N LYS A 312 -17.04 10.25 -11.38
CA LYS A 312 -18.47 10.36 -11.01
C LYS A 312 -18.75 11.41 -9.94
N LYS A 313 -17.75 11.75 -9.12
CA LYS A 313 -17.89 12.72 -8.03
C LYS A 313 -17.53 14.15 -8.44
N ALA A 314 -16.78 14.29 -9.53
CA ALA A 314 -16.36 15.55 -10.10
C ALA A 314 -17.53 16.36 -10.70
N ASP A 315 -17.63 17.64 -10.34
CA ASP A 315 -18.46 18.60 -11.08
C ASP A 315 -17.79 18.94 -12.42
N LEU A 316 -18.25 18.28 -13.47
CA LEU A 316 -17.69 18.39 -14.80
C LEU A 316 -17.79 19.81 -15.39
N GLU A 317 -18.88 20.53 -15.11
CA GLU A 317 -19.06 21.89 -15.64
C GLU A 317 -18.00 22.83 -15.05
N GLU A 318 -17.74 22.72 -13.74
CA GLU A 318 -16.72 23.51 -13.07
C GLU A 318 -15.31 23.18 -13.59
N MET A 319 -15.02 21.90 -13.86
CA MET A 319 -13.75 21.48 -14.42
C MET A 319 -13.49 22.06 -15.81
N ILE A 320 -14.50 22.07 -16.67
CA ILE A 320 -14.41 22.69 -18.01
C ILE A 320 -14.18 24.20 -17.87
N LYS A 321 -14.86 24.86 -16.94
CA LYS A 321 -14.68 26.30 -16.69
C LYS A 321 -13.26 26.63 -16.20
N ILE A 322 -12.68 25.79 -15.36
CA ILE A 322 -11.29 25.92 -14.90
C ILE A 322 -10.31 25.66 -16.05
N ALA A 323 -10.55 24.60 -16.84
CA ALA A 323 -9.75 24.26 -18.01
C ALA A 323 -9.64 25.41 -19.02
N ASN A 324 -10.75 26.11 -19.26
CA ASN A 324 -10.80 27.26 -20.17
C ASN A 324 -10.03 28.49 -19.67
N GLN A 325 -9.64 28.52 -18.39
CA GLN A 325 -8.82 29.59 -17.81
C GLN A 325 -7.33 29.26 -17.79
N ALA A 326 -6.94 28.08 -18.30
CA ALA A 326 -5.55 27.68 -18.36
C ALA A 326 -4.73 28.64 -19.23
N VAL A 327 -3.53 29.02 -18.76
CA VAL A 327 -2.59 29.87 -19.50
C VAL A 327 -2.19 29.23 -20.83
N ALA A 328 -2.00 27.91 -20.82
CA ALA A 328 -1.80 27.11 -22.03
C ALA A 328 -3.09 26.35 -22.36
N PRO A 329 -3.64 26.46 -23.58
CA PRO A 329 -4.84 25.72 -23.97
C PRO A 329 -4.67 24.21 -23.76
N LEU A 330 -5.61 23.62 -23.02
CA LEU A 330 -5.61 22.18 -22.76
C LEU A 330 -6.21 21.44 -23.96
N LEU A 331 -5.46 20.47 -24.51
CA LEU A 331 -5.94 19.58 -25.55
C LEU A 331 -6.44 18.28 -24.90
N TYR A 332 -7.76 18.08 -24.90
CA TYR A 332 -8.39 16.85 -24.41
C TYR A 332 -9.51 16.40 -25.37
N ARG A 333 -9.71 15.09 -25.48
CA ARG A 333 -10.73 14.47 -26.36
C ARG A 333 -11.85 13.78 -25.57
N SER A 334 -11.73 13.72 -24.25
CA SER A 334 -12.71 13.13 -23.34
C SER A 334 -12.67 13.82 -21.97
N HIS A 335 -13.74 13.67 -21.19
CA HIS A 335 -13.78 14.13 -19.80
C HIS A 335 -12.72 13.44 -18.93
N GLU A 336 -12.42 12.18 -19.22
CA GLU A 336 -11.33 11.42 -18.59
C GLU A 336 -9.97 12.12 -18.79
N GLN A 337 -9.64 12.48 -20.03
CA GLN A 337 -8.40 13.17 -20.33
C GLN A 337 -8.32 14.53 -19.62
N LEU A 338 -9.43 15.27 -19.58
CA LEU A 338 -9.51 16.53 -18.86
C LEU A 338 -9.24 16.33 -17.35
N PHE A 339 -9.89 15.34 -16.73
CA PHE A 339 -9.69 15.02 -15.32
C PHE A 339 -8.22 14.66 -15.02
N ARG A 340 -7.54 13.90 -15.89
CA ARG A 340 -6.10 13.61 -15.73
C ARG A 340 -5.22 14.85 -15.77
N LEU A 341 -5.55 15.80 -16.64
CA LEU A 341 -4.81 17.07 -16.73
C LEU A 341 -5.00 17.88 -15.45
N LEU A 342 -6.22 17.96 -14.93
CA LEU A 342 -6.52 18.69 -13.70
C LEU A 342 -5.94 18.03 -12.44
N LEU A 343 -5.85 16.69 -12.38
CA LEU A 343 -5.13 15.99 -11.31
C LEU A 343 -3.65 16.37 -11.26
N LYS A 344 -3.00 16.52 -12.43
CA LYS A 344 -1.61 16.99 -12.53
C LYS A 344 -1.45 18.48 -12.26
N GLY A 345 -2.56 19.20 -12.38
CA GLY A 345 -2.67 20.64 -12.19
C GLY A 345 -2.29 21.46 -13.42
N ILE A 346 -2.76 22.70 -13.40
CA ILE A 346 -2.66 23.66 -14.50
C ILE A 346 -2.33 25.05 -13.95
N PHE A 347 -1.70 25.87 -14.78
CA PHE A 347 -1.51 27.28 -14.46
C PHE A 347 -2.67 28.12 -14.99
N VAL A 348 -3.14 29.03 -14.14
CA VAL A 348 -4.13 30.07 -14.47
C VAL A 348 -3.56 31.44 -14.05
N ASP A 349 -4.33 32.51 -14.27
CA ASP A 349 -3.98 33.88 -13.88
C ASP A 349 -2.53 34.24 -14.20
N ASP A 350 -2.19 34.37 -15.49
CA ASP A 350 -0.83 34.73 -15.97
C ASP A 350 0.33 33.81 -15.53
N GLY A 351 0.04 32.65 -14.94
CA GLY A 351 1.03 31.71 -14.42
C GLY A 351 1.31 31.88 -12.92
N SER A 352 0.60 32.77 -12.26
CA SER A 352 0.76 33.06 -10.84
C SER A 352 -0.07 32.20 -9.89
N THR A 353 -1.06 31.49 -10.42
CA THR A 353 -1.91 30.58 -9.66
C THR A 353 -1.86 29.20 -10.32
N TRP A 354 -1.64 28.17 -9.51
CA TRP A 354 -1.66 26.78 -9.93
C TRP A 354 -2.88 26.11 -9.31
N LEU A 355 -3.71 25.49 -10.15
CA LEU A 355 -4.91 24.77 -9.72
C LEU A 355 -4.72 23.29 -10.00
N SER A 356 -5.14 22.45 -9.06
CA SER A 356 -5.33 21.02 -9.30
C SER A 356 -6.60 20.56 -8.60
N ILE A 357 -6.98 19.31 -8.84
CA ILE A 357 -8.08 18.67 -8.13
C ILE A 357 -7.55 17.47 -7.34
N ASN A 358 -8.14 17.22 -6.17
CA ASN A 358 -7.82 16.02 -5.40
C ASN A 358 -8.68 14.82 -5.86
N LYS A 359 -8.52 13.69 -5.17
CA LYS A 359 -9.30 12.47 -5.44
C LYS A 359 -10.82 12.65 -5.29
N ASN A 360 -11.27 13.59 -4.47
CA ASN A 360 -12.70 13.87 -4.29
C ASN A 360 -13.26 14.83 -5.36
N GLY A 361 -12.42 15.33 -6.29
CA GLY A 361 -12.79 16.37 -7.24
C GLY A 361 -12.78 17.78 -6.63
N GLU A 362 -12.29 17.94 -5.40
CA GLU A 362 -12.19 19.22 -4.71
C GLU A 362 -10.95 19.96 -5.19
N ILE A 363 -11.08 21.27 -5.38
CA ILE A 363 -10.02 22.09 -5.97
C ILE A 363 -8.95 22.39 -4.92
N CYS A 364 -7.67 22.17 -5.27
CA CYS A 364 -6.51 22.68 -4.58
C CYS A 364 -5.99 23.92 -5.32
N GLU A 365 -5.86 25.04 -4.61
CA GLU A 365 -5.42 26.32 -5.15
C GLU A 365 -4.07 26.72 -4.54
N MET A 366 -3.04 26.91 -5.37
CA MET A 366 -1.73 27.40 -4.96
C MET A 366 -1.46 28.78 -5.58
N ILE A 367 -1.19 29.78 -4.76
CA ILE A 367 -0.95 31.16 -5.20
C ILE A 367 0.52 31.51 -4.97
N SER A 368 1.22 31.94 -6.03
CA SER A 368 2.64 32.27 -6.00
C SER A 368 2.97 33.28 -4.91
N ALA A 369 4.05 33.01 -4.17
CA ALA A 369 4.56 33.92 -3.15
C ALA A 369 4.86 35.32 -3.70
N THR A 370 5.18 35.44 -4.99
CA THR A 370 5.43 36.73 -5.62
C THR A 370 4.19 37.63 -5.73
N LYS A 371 2.98 37.05 -5.69
CA LYS A 371 1.71 37.80 -5.66
C LYS A 371 1.22 38.11 -4.24
N CYS A 372 1.52 37.25 -3.26
CA CYS A 372 0.92 37.35 -1.93
C CYS A 372 1.88 37.73 -0.79
N VAL A 373 3.19 37.65 -0.96
CA VAL A 373 4.17 37.99 0.08
C VAL A 373 4.70 39.41 -0.09
N SER A 374 4.54 40.26 0.94
CA SER A 374 4.81 41.70 0.84
C SER A 374 6.28 42.09 0.77
N TRP A 375 7.19 41.29 1.31
CA TRP A 375 8.62 41.60 1.42
C TRP A 375 9.47 40.39 1.05
N GLY A 376 10.69 40.63 0.57
CA GLY A 376 11.62 39.58 0.11
C GLY A 376 12.10 39.77 -1.33
N VAL A 377 13.30 39.27 -1.61
CA VAL A 377 13.95 39.37 -2.93
C VAL A 377 13.34 38.33 -3.86
N ARG A 378 13.05 38.73 -5.10
CA ARG A 378 12.61 37.79 -6.14
C ARG A 378 13.80 36.93 -6.53
N ASP A 379 13.62 35.62 -6.51
CA ASP A 379 14.66 34.65 -6.86
C ASP A 379 14.10 33.55 -7.76
N VAL A 380 14.97 32.78 -8.40
CA VAL A 380 14.63 31.61 -9.22
C VAL A 380 15.03 30.36 -8.45
N ALA A 381 14.13 29.37 -8.43
CA ALA A 381 14.39 28.05 -7.86
C ALA A 381 14.15 27.00 -8.95
N GLU A 382 15.18 26.23 -9.30
CA GLU A 382 15.17 25.26 -10.42
C GLU A 382 14.04 24.23 -10.33
N ASP A 383 13.64 23.87 -9.11
CA ASP A 383 12.59 22.87 -8.84
C ASP A 383 11.23 23.49 -8.45
N SER A 384 11.03 24.80 -8.64
CA SER A 384 9.75 25.43 -8.32
C SER A 384 8.73 25.25 -9.44
N ARG A 385 7.45 25.08 -9.07
CA ARG A 385 6.32 25.18 -9.99
C ARG A 385 6.24 26.57 -10.62
N PHE A 386 6.52 27.62 -9.85
CA PHE A 386 6.42 29.00 -10.31
C PHE A 386 7.78 29.49 -10.85
N SER A 387 7.75 30.35 -11.86
CA SER A 387 8.97 30.90 -12.46
C SER A 387 9.83 31.70 -11.48
N ASN A 388 9.22 32.22 -10.42
CA ASN A 388 9.89 33.00 -9.39
C ASN A 388 9.36 32.64 -8.01
N VAL A 389 10.25 32.70 -7.03
CA VAL A 389 9.98 32.54 -5.59
C VAL A 389 10.32 33.82 -4.83
N LYS A 390 9.89 33.89 -3.57
CA LYS A 390 10.27 34.98 -2.65
C LYS A 390 11.29 34.48 -1.64
N MET A 391 12.47 35.08 -1.64
CA MET A 391 13.50 34.84 -0.64
C MET A 391 13.34 35.83 0.52
N CYS A 392 13.17 35.32 1.74
CA CYS A 392 12.95 36.12 2.95
C CYS A 392 14.10 35.97 3.96
N ILE A 393 14.46 37.10 4.59
CA ILE A 393 15.58 37.25 5.54
C ILE A 393 15.03 37.74 6.90
N TYR A 394 15.09 36.87 7.91
CA TYR A 394 15.17 37.15 9.35
C TYR A 394 14.06 37.91 10.13
N ASN A 395 13.09 38.62 9.53
CA ASN A 395 12.18 39.51 10.32
C ASN A 395 10.67 39.22 10.25
N GLY A 396 10.30 37.99 9.89
CA GLY A 396 8.89 37.68 9.60
C GLY A 396 8.36 38.40 8.37
N PHE A 397 7.18 38.02 7.89
CA PHE A 397 6.60 38.60 6.67
C PHE A 397 5.07 38.55 6.71
N LYS A 398 4.45 39.44 5.94
CA LYS A 398 3.01 39.48 5.74
C LYS A 398 2.63 38.80 4.43
N VAL A 399 1.60 37.97 4.51
CA VAL A 399 0.94 37.31 3.39
C VAL A 399 -0.43 37.93 3.26
N LYS A 400 -0.73 38.45 2.06
CA LYS A 400 -2.07 38.89 1.66
C LYS A 400 -2.50 38.07 0.47
N VAL A 401 -3.48 37.20 0.66
CA VAL A 401 -3.87 36.22 -0.36
C VAL A 401 -5.38 36.29 -0.62
N TYR A 402 -5.73 36.21 -1.89
CA TYR A 402 -7.10 36.28 -2.40
C TYR A 402 -7.36 35.02 -3.21
N THR A 403 -8.25 34.15 -2.73
CA THR A 403 -8.62 32.91 -3.43
C THR A 403 -9.76 33.17 -4.41
N ARG A 404 -9.87 32.35 -5.44
CA ARG A 404 -10.92 32.48 -6.46
C ARG A 404 -11.62 31.18 -6.83
N PHE A 405 -11.05 30.04 -6.48
CA PHE A 405 -11.45 28.75 -7.02
C PHE A 405 -11.79 27.72 -5.96
N LEU A 406 -11.93 28.12 -4.69
CA LEU A 406 -12.21 27.15 -3.63
C LEU A 406 -13.59 26.52 -3.81
N SER A 407 -13.69 25.24 -3.47
CA SER A 407 -14.94 24.49 -3.50
C SER A 407 -15.80 24.87 -2.28
N PRO A 408 -17.07 25.25 -2.47
CA PRO A 408 -17.99 25.51 -1.34
C PRO A 408 -18.20 24.25 -0.49
N HIS A 409 -18.43 24.44 0.80
CA HIS A 409 -18.62 23.43 1.84
C HIS A 409 -17.45 22.47 2.06
N VAL A 410 -16.28 22.78 1.51
CA VAL A 410 -15.05 22.01 1.73
C VAL A 410 -14.21 22.69 2.81
N THR A 411 -13.69 21.91 3.74
CA THR A 411 -12.70 22.39 4.72
C THR A 411 -11.33 22.42 4.08
N TYR A 412 -10.66 23.57 4.11
CA TYR A 412 -9.34 23.80 3.56
C TYR A 412 -8.32 23.99 4.68
N THR A 413 -7.12 23.44 4.46
CA THR A 413 -5.91 23.76 5.23
C THR A 413 -5.08 24.77 4.42
N ILE A 414 -4.72 25.89 5.04
CA ILE A 414 -3.80 26.88 4.48
C ILE A 414 -2.37 26.45 4.82
N ASN A 415 -1.56 26.17 3.80
CA ASN A 415 -0.17 25.79 3.93
C ASN A 415 0.76 26.87 3.34
N ILE A 416 1.89 27.12 4.00
CA ILE A 416 3.03 27.80 3.37
C ILE A 416 3.92 26.74 2.75
N VAL A 417 4.21 26.87 1.46
CA VAL A 417 5.14 25.99 0.74
C VAL A 417 6.47 26.70 0.56
N PHE A 418 7.56 26.11 1.05
CA PHE A 418 8.88 26.73 1.08
C PHE A 418 10.03 25.71 1.06
N LYS A 419 11.24 26.20 0.80
CA LYS A 419 12.49 25.43 0.83
C LYS A 419 13.53 26.25 1.57
N ILE A 420 14.33 25.58 2.40
CA ILE A 420 15.44 26.23 3.10
C ILE A 420 16.70 25.96 2.29
N LYS A 421 17.31 27.04 1.76
CA LYS A 421 18.62 27.00 1.12
C LYS A 421 19.70 27.07 2.20
N PHE A 422 20.59 26.09 2.20
CA PHE A 422 21.78 26.04 3.04
C PHE A 422 23.01 26.20 2.17
N ARG A 423 24.05 26.88 2.69
CA ARG A 423 25.37 26.90 2.06
C ARG A 423 26.00 25.50 1.92
N ASN A 424 25.55 24.52 2.70
CA ASN A 424 25.98 23.12 2.63
C ASN A 424 24.75 22.18 2.52
N SER A 425 24.66 21.43 1.43
CA SER A 425 23.50 20.57 1.10
C SER A 425 23.33 19.35 2.01
N GLU A 426 24.38 18.90 2.72
CA GLU A 426 24.26 17.79 3.68
C GLU A 426 23.42 18.18 4.92
N VAL A 427 23.40 19.47 5.26
CA VAL A 427 22.63 20.00 6.40
C VAL A 427 21.13 19.86 6.18
N GLN A 428 20.67 20.07 4.94
CA GLN A 428 19.26 19.96 4.57
C GLN A 428 18.70 18.56 4.86
N LYS A 429 19.50 17.51 4.60
CA LYS A 429 19.11 16.11 4.90
C LYS A 429 18.99 15.84 6.40
N ARG A 430 19.70 16.60 7.27
CA ARG A 430 19.77 16.38 8.72
C ARG A 430 18.68 17.12 9.53
N ILE A 431 18.21 18.27 9.05
CA ILE A 431 17.17 19.06 9.73
C ILE A 431 15.78 18.43 9.51
N GLY A 432 15.52 17.89 8.33
CA GLY A 432 14.25 17.22 8.02
C GLY A 432 13.04 18.14 8.20
N THR A 433 11.94 17.59 8.72
CA THR A 433 10.64 18.26 8.91
C THR A 433 10.50 19.04 10.22
N HIS A 434 11.57 19.21 11.00
CA HIS A 434 11.53 19.78 12.36
C HIS A 434 11.56 21.32 12.37
N VAL A 435 10.78 21.94 11.49
CA VAL A 435 10.69 23.40 11.34
C VAL A 435 9.25 23.82 11.60
N SER A 436 9.06 24.80 12.48
CA SER A 436 7.77 25.41 12.79
C SER A 436 7.87 26.95 12.77
N CYS A 437 6.72 27.62 12.78
CA CYS A 437 6.63 29.08 12.88
C CYS A 437 5.49 29.48 13.82
N THR A 438 5.57 30.70 14.36
CA THR A 438 4.41 31.39 14.88
C THR A 438 3.75 32.20 13.78
N TYR A 439 2.44 32.38 13.86
CA TYR A 439 1.71 33.22 12.94
C TYR A 439 0.50 33.86 13.62
N LYS A 440 -0.06 34.88 12.99
CA LYS A 440 -1.32 35.50 13.39
C LYS A 440 -2.19 35.79 12.17
N LEU A 441 -3.50 35.67 12.35
CA LEU A 441 -4.52 35.98 11.35
C LEU A 441 -5.03 37.41 11.58
N ASP A 442 -5.22 38.17 10.51
CA ASP A 442 -5.73 39.55 10.55
C ASP A 442 -5.04 40.44 11.63
N ASP A 443 -5.77 41.36 12.26
CA ASP A 443 -5.31 42.21 13.35
C ASP A 443 -5.47 41.53 14.73
N ASP A 444 -5.51 40.19 14.78
CA ASP A 444 -5.56 39.45 16.05
C ASP A 444 -4.37 39.82 16.94
N THR A 445 -4.65 39.87 18.24
CA THR A 445 -3.66 40.21 19.28
C THR A 445 -2.85 39.00 19.75
N GLN A 446 -3.31 37.77 19.45
CA GLN A 446 -2.67 36.53 19.91
C GLN A 446 -1.90 35.82 18.78
N TYR A 447 -0.76 35.23 19.13
CA TYR A 447 0.03 34.40 18.23
C TYR A 447 -0.37 32.93 18.35
N LEU A 448 -0.38 32.24 17.22
CA LEU A 448 -0.63 30.80 17.11
C LEU A 448 0.64 30.07 16.70
N TYR A 449 0.80 28.83 17.17
CA TYR A 449 1.91 27.96 16.81
C TYR A 449 1.52 27.04 15.66
N SER A 450 2.35 26.98 14.61
CA SER A 450 2.17 25.99 13.55
C SER A 450 2.62 24.61 14.04
N SER A 451 2.05 23.56 13.44
CA SER A 451 2.68 22.24 13.47
C SER A 451 4.04 22.27 12.74
N ASN A 452 4.88 21.25 13.01
CA ASN A 452 6.07 20.98 12.22
C ASN A 452 5.74 20.82 10.72
N ALA A 453 6.64 21.32 9.88
CA ALA A 453 6.57 21.19 8.44
C ALA A 453 6.46 19.73 8.00
N THR A 454 5.95 19.49 6.79
CA THR A 454 5.93 18.16 6.17
C THR A 454 6.61 18.23 4.82
N MET A 455 7.37 17.18 4.47
CA MET A 455 8.01 17.07 3.16
C MET A 455 6.96 16.62 2.14
N ARG A 456 6.86 17.35 1.04
CA ARG A 456 6.02 17.02 -0.12
C ARG A 456 6.77 16.09 -1.07
N GLU A 457 6.04 15.44 -1.98
CA GLU A 457 6.62 14.56 -3.00
C GLU A 457 7.55 15.28 -3.98
N ASP A 458 7.33 16.58 -4.19
CA ASP A 458 8.15 17.47 -5.02
C ASP A 458 9.42 17.98 -4.30
N GLY A 459 9.66 17.56 -3.06
CA GLY A 459 10.83 17.96 -2.26
C GLY A 459 10.74 19.33 -1.59
N TRP A 460 9.60 20.03 -1.68
CA TRP A 460 9.32 21.24 -0.92
C TRP A 460 8.74 20.91 0.47
N LEU A 461 8.89 21.83 1.43
CA LEU A 461 8.28 21.73 2.75
C LEU A 461 6.95 22.48 2.77
N ALA A 462 5.95 21.92 3.44
CA ALA A 462 4.67 22.56 3.71
C ALA A 462 4.44 22.70 5.22
N ILE A 463 4.22 23.92 5.71
CA ILE A 463 3.77 24.16 7.09
C ILE A 463 2.26 24.46 7.06
N PRO A 464 1.42 23.64 7.71
CA PRO A 464 0.02 23.96 7.86
C PRO A 464 -0.13 25.04 8.94
N LEU A 465 -0.80 26.12 8.56
CA LEU A 465 -1.09 27.22 9.47
C LEU A 465 -2.45 26.98 10.12
N TYR A 466 -3.49 26.99 9.31
CA TYR A 466 -4.85 27.23 9.77
C TYR A 466 -5.89 26.52 8.87
N GLN A 467 -7.07 26.19 9.41
CA GLN A 467 -8.15 25.51 8.68
C GLN A 467 -9.47 26.30 8.68
N PHE A 468 -10.17 26.36 7.55
CA PHE A 468 -11.52 26.93 7.50
C PHE A 468 -12.42 26.12 6.59
N THR A 469 -13.73 26.16 6.85
CA THR A 469 -14.72 25.64 5.91
C THR A 469 -15.12 26.75 4.96
N SER A 470 -14.84 26.53 3.69
CA SER A 470 -15.21 27.45 2.63
C SER A 470 -16.72 27.41 2.42
N ASP A 471 -17.38 28.56 2.38
CA ASP A 471 -18.81 28.72 2.06
C ASP A 471 -19.03 29.28 0.64
N GLN A 472 -17.98 29.80 0.03
CA GLN A 472 -17.99 30.45 -1.28
C GLN A 472 -16.64 30.24 -1.99
N LYS A 473 -16.49 30.68 -3.24
CA LYS A 473 -15.23 30.42 -3.99
C LYS A 473 -14.07 31.34 -3.61
N THR A 474 -14.39 32.51 -3.09
CA THR A 474 -13.44 33.62 -2.87
C THR A 474 -13.32 33.99 -1.42
N HIS A 475 -12.09 34.05 -0.93
CA HIS A 475 -11.75 34.48 0.43
C HIS A 475 -10.52 35.39 0.41
N HIS A 476 -10.41 36.23 1.44
CA HIS A 476 -9.26 37.10 1.64
C HIS A 476 -8.63 36.79 3.00
N PHE A 477 -7.32 36.58 3.03
CA PHE A 477 -6.58 36.31 4.24
C PHE A 477 -5.39 37.25 4.37
N ASN A 478 -5.24 37.86 5.55
CA ASN A 478 -4.01 38.50 5.97
C ASN A 478 -3.35 37.65 7.04
N ILE A 479 -2.12 37.22 6.81
CA ILE A 479 -1.39 36.39 7.75
C ILE A 479 -0.02 37.01 7.99
N THR A 480 0.34 37.23 9.25
CA THR A 480 1.72 37.62 9.60
C THR A 480 2.44 36.40 10.15
N ILE A 481 3.58 36.03 9.57
CA ILE A 481 4.33 34.82 9.91
C ILE A 481 5.70 35.20 10.49
N PHE A 482 6.06 34.53 11.58
CA PHE A 482 7.30 34.70 12.32
C PHE A 482 8.01 33.34 12.42
N PRO A 483 9.09 33.13 11.64
CA PRO A 483 9.82 31.88 11.69
C PRO A 483 10.57 31.71 13.02
N LEU A 484 10.36 30.61 13.75
CA LEU A 484 10.92 30.41 15.10
C LEU A 484 12.36 29.89 15.10
N LEU A 485 12.79 29.20 14.04
CA LEU A 485 14.12 28.57 13.96
C LEU A 485 15.02 29.07 12.81
N LEU A 486 14.67 30.18 12.16
CA LEU A 486 15.50 30.75 11.07
C LEU A 486 16.58 31.75 11.53
N ASN A 487 16.86 31.83 12.84
CA ASN A 487 17.82 32.78 13.43
C ASN A 487 19.31 32.39 13.31
N TRP A 488 19.70 31.50 12.38
CA TRP A 488 21.09 31.02 12.27
C TRP A 488 21.80 31.65 11.06
N HIS A 489 22.98 32.23 11.26
CA HIS A 489 23.71 32.98 10.24
C HIS A 489 23.91 32.19 8.92
N GLY A 490 23.30 32.66 7.83
CA GLY A 490 23.52 32.16 6.47
C GLY A 490 22.48 31.17 5.93
N THR A 491 21.29 31.07 6.54
CA THR A 491 20.15 30.31 6.01
C THR A 491 19.17 31.22 5.26
N GLU A 492 18.75 30.81 4.07
CA GLU A 492 17.80 31.55 3.23
C GLU A 492 16.52 30.73 3.08
N CYS A 493 15.37 31.34 3.34
CA CYS A 493 14.07 30.69 3.14
C CYS A 493 13.46 31.18 1.82
N CYS A 494 13.27 30.25 0.89
CA CYS A 494 12.59 30.49 -0.37
C CYS A 494 11.14 30.03 -0.25
N ILE A 495 10.20 30.97 -0.32
CA ILE A 495 8.77 30.70 -0.28
C ILE A 495 8.29 30.57 -1.73
N GLU A 496 7.70 29.42 -2.04
CA GLU A 496 7.12 29.13 -3.35
C GLU A 496 5.72 29.71 -3.46
N SER A 497 4.85 29.39 -2.49
CA SER A 497 3.43 29.71 -2.57
C SER A 497 2.70 29.58 -1.24
N ILE A 498 1.46 30.07 -1.25
CA ILE A 498 0.44 29.71 -0.26
C ILE A 498 -0.52 28.73 -0.92
N GLU A 499 -0.70 27.57 -0.30
CA GLU A 499 -1.53 26.48 -0.81
C GLU A 499 -2.79 26.31 0.05
N PHE A 500 -3.94 26.23 -0.62
CA PHE A 500 -5.23 25.88 -0.04
C PHE A 500 -5.54 24.44 -0.40
N GLN A 501 -5.26 23.54 0.54
CA GLN A 501 -5.43 22.11 0.33
C GLN A 501 -6.75 21.63 0.97
N PRO A 502 -7.66 20.99 0.22
CA PRO A 502 -8.83 20.34 0.81
C PRO A 502 -8.41 19.31 1.87
N THR A 503 -9.03 19.38 3.04
CA THR A 503 -8.80 18.43 4.13
C THR A 503 -9.51 17.13 3.81
N GLU A 504 -8.74 16.06 3.58
CA GLU A 504 -9.30 14.74 3.34
C GLU A 504 -9.98 14.23 4.62
N THR A 505 -11.32 14.28 4.66
CA THR A 505 -12.08 13.52 5.65
C THR A 505 -12.07 12.06 5.22
N GLU A 506 -11.23 11.24 5.86
CA GLU A 506 -11.46 9.80 5.79
C GLU A 506 -12.84 9.54 6.39
N THR A 507 -13.79 9.09 5.57
CA THR A 507 -15.00 8.43 6.08
C THR A 507 -14.51 7.28 6.93
N HIS A 508 -14.60 7.43 8.25
CA HIS A 508 -14.28 6.36 9.18
C HIS A 508 -15.05 5.10 8.75
N GLU A 509 -14.33 4.12 8.21
CA GLU A 509 -14.70 2.74 8.50
C GLU A 509 -14.67 2.65 10.02
N ASN A 510 -15.85 2.38 10.59
CA ASN A 510 -16.08 2.20 12.01
C ASN A 510 -14.87 1.44 12.63
N PRO A 511 -14.19 1.96 13.68
CA PRO A 511 -13.00 1.33 14.25
C PRO A 511 -13.19 -0.15 14.56
N GLU A 512 -14.42 -0.56 14.88
CA GLU A 512 -14.79 -1.97 15.09
C GLU A 512 -14.53 -2.87 13.87
N HIS A 513 -14.62 -2.37 12.64
CA HIS A 513 -14.32 -3.14 11.42
C HIS A 513 -12.82 -3.24 11.10
N LYS A 514 -12.01 -2.26 11.51
CA LYS A 514 -10.53 -2.35 11.43
C LYS A 514 -9.99 -3.33 12.47
N TYR A 515 -10.60 -3.34 13.66
CA TYR A 515 -10.31 -4.32 14.70
C TYR A 515 -10.83 -5.73 14.39
N MET A 516 -11.92 -5.91 13.64
CA MET A 516 -12.32 -7.25 13.18
C MET A 516 -11.38 -7.84 12.12
N LYS A 517 -10.76 -7.03 11.26
CA LYS A 517 -9.72 -7.50 10.32
C LYS A 517 -8.42 -7.90 11.02
N ASP A 518 -8.00 -7.17 12.06
CA ASP A 518 -6.78 -7.51 12.83
C ASP A 518 -7.02 -8.65 13.85
N THR A 519 -8.27 -8.85 14.31
CA THR A 519 -8.58 -9.89 15.32
C THR A 519 -9.00 -11.23 14.69
N GLN A 520 -9.42 -11.27 13.42
CA GLN A 520 -9.65 -12.52 12.69
C GLN A 520 -8.37 -13.15 12.09
N GLN A 521 -7.20 -12.50 12.21
CA GLN A 521 -5.91 -13.06 11.78
C GLN A 521 -5.03 -13.63 12.91
N THR A 522 -5.58 -13.85 14.11
CA THR A 522 -4.89 -14.58 15.17
C THR A 522 -5.77 -15.67 15.78
N SER A 523 -6.22 -16.60 14.94
CA SER A 523 -6.60 -17.95 15.40
C SER A 523 -5.98 -19.04 14.51
N ASN A 524 -4.77 -18.82 14.00
CA ASN A 524 -3.97 -19.92 13.45
C ASN A 524 -3.16 -20.58 14.57
N SER A 525 -3.75 -21.61 15.16
CA SER A 525 -3.07 -22.60 15.97
C SER A 525 -2.11 -23.42 15.10
N ARG A 526 -0.86 -22.92 14.96
CA ARG A 526 0.41 -23.69 14.78
C ARG A 526 1.58 -22.74 14.49
N ILE A 527 1.78 -21.73 15.34
CA ILE A 527 3.00 -20.92 15.31
C ILE A 527 4.11 -21.74 15.98
N ASN A 528 5.18 -22.06 15.25
CA ASN A 528 6.37 -22.65 15.83
C ASN A 528 7.14 -21.57 16.61
N TRP A 529 6.84 -21.44 17.90
CA TRP A 529 7.43 -20.44 18.80
C TRP A 529 8.95 -20.57 18.99
N GLU A 530 9.56 -21.67 18.53
CA GLU A 530 11.01 -21.88 18.58
C GLU A 530 11.80 -20.92 17.69
N GLN A 531 11.17 -20.37 16.63
CA GLN A 531 11.81 -19.44 15.70
C GLN A 531 11.59 -17.96 16.04
N LYS A 532 10.89 -17.64 17.14
CA LYS A 532 10.52 -16.25 17.50
C LYS A 532 11.20 -15.66 18.73
N LEU A 533 11.92 -16.42 19.56
CA LEU A 533 12.66 -15.82 20.67
C LEU A 533 14.03 -15.30 20.18
N PRO A 534 14.54 -14.16 20.72
CA PRO A 534 15.93 -13.75 20.47
C PRO A 534 16.89 -14.90 20.80
N ALA A 535 17.94 -15.11 20.01
CA ALA A 535 18.90 -16.20 20.24
C ALA A 535 19.55 -16.16 21.63
N ASP A 536 19.62 -14.98 22.25
CA ASP A 536 20.18 -14.70 23.56
C ASP A 536 19.12 -14.58 24.67
N TYR A 537 17.87 -15.05 24.47
CA TYR A 537 16.79 -14.88 25.44
C TYR A 537 17.11 -15.46 26.84
N THR A 538 17.91 -16.52 26.90
CA THR A 538 18.36 -17.16 28.15
C THR A 538 19.27 -16.25 28.97
N ASP A 539 20.00 -15.34 28.31
CA ASP A 539 20.82 -14.37 29.01
C ASP A 539 20.01 -13.13 29.38
N LEU A 540 19.02 -12.75 28.57
CA LEU A 540 18.11 -11.64 28.89
C LEU A 540 17.34 -11.87 30.19
N ILE A 541 16.83 -13.08 30.42
CA ILE A 541 16.09 -13.39 31.65
C ILE A 541 16.97 -13.36 32.90
N LYS A 542 18.28 -13.62 32.78
CA LYS A 542 19.23 -13.55 33.90
C LYS A 542 19.46 -12.11 34.37
N TRP A 543 19.20 -11.13 33.51
CA TRP A 543 19.32 -9.71 33.88
C TRP A 543 18.13 -9.21 34.69
N SER A 544 17.06 -10.00 34.79
CA SER A 544 15.87 -9.60 35.52
C SER A 544 16.16 -9.39 37.00
N THR A 545 15.71 -8.27 37.53
CA THR A 545 15.78 -7.93 38.96
C THR A 545 14.97 -8.92 39.81
N TYR A 546 13.88 -9.44 39.23
CA TYR A 546 13.00 -10.42 39.87
C TYR A 546 12.97 -11.72 39.05
N PRO A 547 12.93 -12.90 39.68
CA PRO A 547 12.84 -14.17 38.95
C PRO A 547 11.64 -14.19 37.99
N ILE A 548 11.90 -14.43 36.69
CA ILE A 548 10.84 -14.54 35.68
C ILE A 548 10.31 -15.98 35.66
N GLN A 549 9.06 -16.17 36.09
CA GLN A 549 8.37 -17.45 36.01
C GLN A 549 7.57 -17.54 34.71
N TRP A 550 7.69 -18.66 34.00
CA TRP A 550 6.97 -18.95 32.76
C TRP A 550 6.85 -20.47 32.59
N THR A 551 5.75 -20.92 31.98
CA THR A 551 5.47 -22.35 31.72
C THR A 551 5.53 -22.68 30.23
N THR A 552 5.31 -21.69 29.36
CA THR A 552 5.37 -21.85 27.91
C THR A 552 6.26 -20.80 27.23
N LYS A 553 6.89 -21.14 26.10
CA LYS A 553 7.68 -20.16 25.30
C LYS A 553 6.82 -18.97 24.84
N THR A 554 5.52 -19.18 24.67
CA THR A 554 4.53 -18.13 24.36
C THR A 554 4.37 -17.14 25.52
N GLU A 555 4.27 -17.64 26.76
CA GLU A 555 4.25 -16.79 27.96
C GLU A 555 5.56 -16.01 28.10
N LEU A 556 6.70 -16.68 27.91
CA LEU A 556 7.99 -16.02 27.93
C LEU A 556 8.08 -14.90 26.90
N TYR A 557 7.65 -15.16 25.65
CA TYR A 557 7.58 -14.14 24.61
C TYR A 557 6.69 -12.95 25.03
N SER A 558 5.53 -13.21 25.64
CA SER A 558 4.63 -12.17 26.16
C SER A 558 5.31 -11.32 27.25
N ILE A 559 6.02 -11.96 28.19
CA ILE A 559 6.78 -11.29 29.25
C ILE A 559 7.88 -10.41 28.67
N LEU A 560 8.71 -10.94 27.75
CA LEU A 560 9.78 -10.17 27.11
C LEU A 560 9.23 -8.98 26.31
N ARG A 561 8.05 -9.13 25.67
CA ARG A 561 7.37 -8.05 24.94
C ARG A 561 6.79 -6.98 25.86
N LYS A 562 6.25 -7.37 27.02
CA LYS A 562 5.75 -6.45 28.06
C LYS A 562 6.90 -5.71 28.74
N GLY A 563 8.02 -6.40 28.94
CA GLY A 563 9.23 -5.93 29.57
C GLY A 563 9.27 -6.13 31.09
N PHE A 564 10.45 -5.91 31.65
CA PHE A 564 10.78 -6.14 33.05
C PHE A 564 11.95 -5.27 33.50
N LEU A 565 12.12 -5.15 34.81
CA LEU A 565 13.20 -4.39 35.43
C LEU A 565 14.52 -5.18 35.42
N ILE A 566 15.61 -4.50 35.06
CA ILE A 566 16.99 -5.02 35.12
C ILE A 566 17.86 -4.07 35.95
N ASP A 567 19.13 -4.44 36.16
CA ASP A 567 20.11 -3.63 36.90
C ASP A 567 19.55 -3.17 38.26
N ASN A 568 19.10 -4.13 39.10
CA ASN A 568 18.52 -3.86 40.43
C ASN A 568 17.29 -2.92 40.46
N GLY A 569 16.56 -2.82 39.36
CA GLY A 569 15.39 -1.96 39.24
C GLY A 569 15.69 -0.59 38.64
N GLU A 570 16.90 -0.37 38.15
CA GLU A 570 17.33 0.91 37.60
C GLU A 570 16.99 1.07 36.12
N LYS A 571 16.75 -0.01 35.38
CA LYS A 571 16.41 0.07 33.93
C LYS A 571 15.28 -0.86 33.57
N TRP A 572 14.55 -0.53 32.50
CA TRP A 572 13.49 -1.38 31.96
C TRP A 572 13.93 -1.98 30.62
N LEU A 573 13.84 -3.31 30.48
CA LEU A 573 14.16 -4.03 29.25
C LEU A 573 12.88 -4.62 28.66
N SER A 574 12.71 -4.50 27.34
CA SER A 574 11.70 -5.25 26.57
C SER A 574 12.23 -5.61 25.18
N ILE A 575 11.49 -6.39 24.39
CA ILE A 575 11.86 -6.72 23.00
C ILE A 575 10.85 -6.17 21.99
N SER A 576 11.31 -5.85 20.78
CA SER A 576 10.47 -5.45 19.64
C SER A 576 9.73 -6.66 19.02
N LYS A 577 8.85 -6.40 18.04
CA LYS A 577 8.25 -7.48 17.21
C LYS A 577 9.30 -8.22 16.38
N THR A 578 10.43 -7.57 16.08
CA THR A 578 11.58 -8.10 15.34
C THR A 578 12.66 -8.67 16.26
N MET A 579 12.35 -8.91 17.53
CA MET A 579 13.26 -9.51 18.53
C MET A 579 14.50 -8.68 18.86
N LYS A 580 14.49 -7.39 18.51
CA LYS A 580 15.54 -6.45 18.90
C LYS A 580 15.24 -5.84 20.26
N LYS A 581 16.27 -5.59 21.07
CA LYS A 581 16.14 -5.14 22.45
C LYS A 581 15.72 -3.66 22.53
N ARG A 582 14.88 -3.32 23.50
CA ARG A 582 14.40 -1.97 23.84
C ARG A 582 14.73 -1.68 25.28
N PHE A 583 15.21 -0.48 25.56
CA PHE A 583 15.59 -0.08 26.92
C PHE A 583 14.90 1.18 27.32
N MET A 584 14.56 1.29 28.60
CA MET A 584 14.17 2.55 29.21
C MET A 584 15.12 2.88 30.36
N ILE A 585 15.59 4.12 30.38
CA ILE A 585 16.39 4.71 31.45
C ILE A 585 15.48 5.67 32.24
N PRO A 586 15.43 5.61 33.58
CA PRO A 586 14.60 6.48 34.38
C PRO A 586 15.13 7.91 34.39
N ALA A 587 14.23 8.85 34.64
CA ALA A 587 14.55 10.26 34.79
C ALA A 587 15.68 10.55 35.80
N THR A 588 15.82 9.72 36.84
CA THR A 588 16.84 9.82 37.89
C THR A 588 18.29 9.73 37.39
N GLU A 589 18.51 9.13 36.23
CA GLU A 589 19.87 8.93 35.68
C GLU A 589 20.39 10.16 34.93
N PHE A 590 19.51 11.04 34.44
CA PHE A 590 19.90 12.13 33.55
C PHE A 590 19.38 13.51 33.97
N LEU A 591 18.43 13.61 34.90
CA LEU A 591 17.94 14.88 35.43
C LEU A 591 18.59 15.23 36.78
N PRO A 592 18.99 16.50 37.00
CA PRO A 592 19.60 16.94 38.25
C PRO A 592 18.59 16.93 39.41
N LYS A 593 19.04 16.55 40.61
CA LYS A 593 18.14 16.41 41.78
C LYS A 593 17.64 17.75 42.30
N GLU A 594 18.39 18.83 42.04
CA GLU A 594 18.16 20.16 42.61
C GLU A 594 17.04 20.94 41.91
N LYS A 595 16.68 20.55 40.67
CA LYS A 595 15.67 21.25 39.84
C LYS A 595 14.35 20.49 39.67
N TRP A 596 14.24 19.30 40.25
CA TRP A 596 13.12 18.38 40.03
C TRP A 596 12.60 17.79 41.34
N ILE A 597 11.27 17.68 41.46
CA ILE A 597 10.64 16.90 42.54
C ILE A 597 10.57 15.44 42.14
N TRP A 598 10.94 14.54 43.04
CA TRP A 598 10.85 13.10 42.83
C TRP A 598 9.66 12.54 43.59
N LYS A 599 8.65 12.05 42.86
CA LYS A 599 7.42 11.51 43.48
C LYS A 599 7.10 10.10 43.01
N PRO A 600 6.53 9.25 43.88
CA PRO A 600 6.03 7.94 43.47
C PRO A 600 4.79 8.09 42.60
N LEU A 601 4.69 7.28 41.55
CA LEU A 601 3.50 7.26 40.67
C LEU A 601 3.21 5.81 40.27
N ARG A 602 2.01 5.31 40.63
CA ARG A 602 1.64 3.88 40.46
C ARG A 602 1.68 3.41 39.01
N GLU A 603 1.36 4.30 38.08
CA GLU A 603 1.35 4.03 36.64
C GLU A 603 2.77 4.06 36.03
N SER A 604 3.80 4.33 36.84
CA SER A 604 5.18 4.38 36.37
C SER A 604 5.83 3.00 36.33
N ARG A 605 6.68 2.77 35.32
CA ARG A 605 7.59 1.61 35.25
C ARG A 605 8.72 1.67 36.29
N PHE A 606 8.98 2.86 36.84
CA PHE A 606 10.03 3.12 37.82
C PHE A 606 9.43 3.60 39.14
N LYS A 607 10.19 3.44 40.25
CA LYS A 607 9.73 3.77 41.61
C LYS A 607 9.32 5.24 41.76
N VAL A 608 10.02 6.15 41.09
CA VAL A 608 9.77 7.59 41.12
C VAL A 608 9.77 8.17 39.71
N VAL A 609 9.09 9.29 39.55
CA VAL A 609 9.12 10.14 38.35
C VAL A 609 9.57 11.54 38.74
N ALA A 610 10.15 12.27 37.79
CA ALA A 610 10.58 13.65 38.00
C ALA A 610 9.44 14.62 37.65
N GLU A 611 9.19 15.62 38.48
CA GLU A 611 8.25 16.73 38.24
C GLU A 611 9.00 18.06 38.19
N SER A 612 8.72 18.87 37.17
CA SER A 612 9.45 20.11 36.93
C SER A 612 9.02 21.26 37.85
N LEU A 613 9.99 21.90 38.51
CA LEU A 613 9.81 22.99 39.48
C LEU A 613 10.09 24.38 38.87
N ASN A 614 9.54 24.68 37.69
CA ASN A 614 9.81 25.92 36.95
C ASN A 614 11.24 25.96 36.36
N ILE A 615 11.46 25.22 35.29
CA ILE A 615 12.75 25.14 34.58
C ILE A 615 12.63 25.78 33.20
N ASP A 616 13.62 26.55 32.77
CA ASP A 616 13.74 27.16 31.44
C ASP A 616 14.26 26.18 30.38
N LYS A 617 15.13 25.27 30.83
CA LYS A 617 15.71 24.20 30.02
C LYS A 617 16.10 23.00 30.86
N PHE A 618 16.19 21.85 30.20
CA PHE A 618 16.81 20.68 30.80
C PHE A 618 17.68 19.93 29.81
N ARG A 619 18.78 19.40 30.34
CA ARG A 619 19.73 18.56 29.63
C ARG A 619 19.35 17.11 29.85
N VAL A 620 19.48 16.35 28.77
CA VAL A 620 19.34 14.91 28.76
C VAL A 620 20.64 14.36 28.19
N ALA A 621 21.37 13.63 29.02
CA ALA A 621 22.58 12.93 28.62
C ALA A 621 22.45 11.47 29.04
N PHE A 622 22.78 10.56 28.13
CA PHE A 622 22.84 9.14 28.45
C PHE A 622 23.94 8.45 27.66
N GLU A 623 24.41 7.34 28.20
CA GLU A 623 25.32 6.43 27.53
C GLU A 623 24.87 5.00 27.79
N ILE A 624 24.61 4.23 26.73
CA ILE A 624 24.25 2.82 26.80
C ILE A 624 25.39 1.98 26.25
N LYS A 625 25.84 1.04 27.10
CA LYS A 625 26.89 0.08 26.78
C LYS A 625 26.41 -1.00 25.80
N SER A 626 27.33 -1.48 24.96
CA SER A 626 27.09 -2.43 23.87
C SER A 626 26.39 -3.72 24.23
N LYS A 627 26.61 -4.25 25.44
CA LYS A 627 25.96 -5.48 25.89
C LYS A 627 24.44 -5.38 25.90
N LEU A 628 23.90 -4.18 26.13
CA LEU A 628 22.47 -3.95 26.16
C LEU A 628 21.92 -3.79 24.73
N LEU A 629 22.66 -3.24 23.79
CA LEU A 629 22.14 -2.92 22.46
C LEU A 629 22.21 -4.12 21.48
N SER A 630 21.30 -4.15 20.52
CA SER A 630 21.39 -5.08 19.39
C SER A 630 22.46 -4.56 18.40
N PRO A 631 23.39 -5.41 17.91
CA PRO A 631 24.42 -5.00 16.97
C PRO A 631 23.83 -4.46 15.65
N GLN A 632 24.58 -3.57 14.98
CA GLN A 632 24.25 -3.00 13.66
C GLN A 632 22.81 -2.50 13.58
N THR A 633 22.32 -1.90 14.65
CA THR A 633 20.92 -1.48 14.77
C THR A 633 20.86 0.03 14.96
N THR A 634 20.04 0.67 14.14
CA THR A 634 19.67 2.07 14.35
C THR A 634 18.61 2.12 15.45
N TYR A 635 18.89 2.93 16.46
CA TYR A 635 17.99 3.19 17.58
C TYR A 635 17.40 4.59 17.46
N SER A 636 16.15 4.73 17.91
CA SER A 636 15.49 6.00 18.14
C SER A 636 15.33 6.23 19.64
N CYS A 637 15.54 7.47 20.08
CA CYS A 637 15.44 7.90 21.47
C CYS A 637 14.13 8.67 21.68
N HIS A 638 13.31 8.22 22.64
CA HIS A 638 11.99 8.79 22.93
C HIS A 638 11.92 9.26 24.39
N LEU A 639 11.57 10.52 24.61
CA LEU A 639 11.25 11.03 25.95
C LEU A 639 9.84 10.58 26.34
N ILE A 640 9.68 10.01 27.53
CA ILE A 640 8.39 9.54 28.06
C ILE A 640 7.97 10.45 29.21
N TYR A 641 6.82 11.11 29.07
CA TYR A 641 6.40 12.17 29.97
C TYR A 641 4.87 12.28 30.08
N LYS A 642 4.37 13.04 31.05
CA LYS A 642 3.00 13.56 31.07
C LYS A 642 3.06 15.09 31.12
N PRO A 643 2.24 15.78 30.32
CA PRO A 643 2.16 17.23 30.36
C PRO A 643 1.54 17.69 31.71
N PRO A 644 1.75 18.95 32.11
CA PRO A 644 1.05 19.54 33.24
C PRO A 644 -0.47 19.57 33.02
N GLU A 645 -1.23 19.65 34.12
CA GLU A 645 -2.70 19.76 34.06
C GLU A 645 -3.17 20.99 33.27
N ASN A 646 -2.42 22.09 33.34
CA ASN A 646 -2.64 23.26 32.49
C ASN A 646 -1.73 23.21 31.25
N TYR A 647 -2.30 22.79 30.12
CA TYR A 647 -1.59 22.60 28.86
C TYR A 647 -0.97 23.89 28.29
N SER A 648 -1.49 25.08 28.65
CA SER A 648 -0.94 26.37 28.19
C SER A 648 0.50 26.61 28.63
N LEU A 649 0.98 25.87 29.64
CA LEU A 649 2.35 25.96 30.15
C LEU A 649 3.39 25.26 29.26
N VAL A 650 2.95 24.49 28.26
CA VAL A 650 3.83 23.67 27.39
C VAL A 650 3.32 23.58 25.94
N GLU A 651 2.47 24.52 25.52
CA GLU A 651 1.81 24.53 24.20
C GLU A 651 2.74 24.92 23.05
N GLY A 652 3.83 25.64 23.35
CA GLY A 652 4.84 26.09 22.38
C GLY A 652 5.84 25.00 21.94
N PRO A 653 6.60 25.24 20.86
CA PRO A 653 7.69 24.38 20.44
C PRO A 653 8.88 24.48 21.39
N LEU A 654 9.59 23.37 21.51
CA LEU A 654 10.88 23.30 22.19
C LEU A 654 11.98 23.22 21.15
N ALA A 655 13.06 23.96 21.37
CA ALA A 655 14.28 23.76 20.61
C ALA A 655 15.12 22.64 21.23
N LEU A 656 15.31 21.59 20.45
CA LEU A 656 16.18 20.48 20.77
C LEU A 656 17.56 20.71 20.17
N PHE A 657 18.54 20.98 21.02
CA PHE A 657 19.95 21.10 20.66
C PHE A 657 20.64 19.77 20.88
N ILE A 658 21.18 19.16 19.82
CA ILE A 658 21.94 17.91 19.92
C ILE A 658 23.41 18.25 19.70
N GLN A 659 24.30 17.82 20.60
CA GLN A 659 25.72 18.21 20.57
C GLN A 659 26.44 17.83 19.25
N SER A 660 25.96 16.78 18.56
CA SER A 660 26.47 16.33 17.26
C SER A 660 25.83 16.99 16.04
N LEU A 661 24.85 17.87 16.22
CA LEU A 661 24.18 18.61 15.15
C LEU A 661 24.51 20.11 15.24
N HIS A 662 24.76 20.73 14.10
CA HIS A 662 25.01 22.17 14.02
C HIS A 662 23.73 23.04 14.13
N PHE A 663 22.54 22.43 14.14
CA PHE A 663 21.26 23.15 14.10
C PHE A 663 20.21 22.53 15.05
N PRO A 664 19.44 23.34 15.78
CA PRO A 664 18.36 22.84 16.64
C PRO A 664 17.17 22.32 15.82
N ARG A 665 16.37 21.44 16.44
CA ARG A 665 15.11 20.91 15.89
C ARG A 665 13.92 21.41 16.71
N SER A 666 12.82 21.78 16.05
CA SER A 666 11.53 22.00 16.72
C SER A 666 10.91 20.67 17.10
N ILE A 667 10.61 20.49 18.38
CA ILE A 667 9.74 19.42 18.87
C ILE A 667 8.58 20.03 19.64
N PHE A 668 7.53 19.24 19.87
CA PHE A 668 6.40 19.67 20.69
C PHE A 668 6.15 18.66 21.80
N LEU A 669 5.79 19.13 22.99
CA LEU A 669 5.31 18.27 24.08
C LEU A 669 3.79 18.05 24.01
N ILE A 670 3.07 18.88 23.26
CA ILE A 670 1.65 18.68 22.94
C ILE A 670 1.49 19.02 21.47
N VAL A 671 0.72 18.24 20.72
CA VAL A 671 0.44 18.57 19.33
C VAL A 671 -0.28 19.93 19.28
N PRO A 672 0.29 20.96 18.62
CA PRO A 672 -0.38 22.24 18.53
C PRO A 672 -1.67 22.08 17.73
N HIS A 673 -2.77 22.60 18.26
CA HIS A 673 -4.04 22.57 17.56
C HIS A 673 -4.00 23.52 16.37
N ILE A 674 -4.39 23.02 15.20
CA ILE A 674 -4.65 23.90 14.05
C ILE A 674 -5.97 24.60 14.30
N ALA A 675 -5.96 25.94 14.40
CA ALA A 675 -7.17 26.71 14.63
C ALA A 675 -8.18 26.53 13.47
N ILE A 676 -9.48 26.51 13.82
CA ILE A 676 -10.60 26.36 12.87
C ILE A 676 -11.57 27.55 13.04
N ILE A 677 -11.92 28.27 11.96
CA ILE A 677 -12.97 29.33 11.98
C ILE A 677 -14.19 28.82 11.22
N GLY A 678 -15.38 29.05 11.77
CA GLY A 678 -16.66 28.89 11.07
C GLY A 678 -17.33 27.51 11.12
N GLY A 679 -16.87 26.57 11.97
CA GLY A 679 -17.50 25.26 12.15
C GLY A 679 -17.93 24.99 13.60
N GLN A 680 -19.01 24.21 13.81
CA GLN A 680 -19.34 23.67 15.12
C GLN A 680 -18.11 23.01 15.74
N SER A 681 -17.83 23.36 16.99
CA SER A 681 -16.82 22.73 17.86
C SER A 681 -16.96 21.20 17.85
N SER A 682 -16.33 20.56 16.87
CA SER A 682 -15.88 19.18 17.00
C SER A 682 -14.38 19.25 16.76
N SER A 683 -13.63 19.13 17.85
CA SER A 683 -12.19 18.92 17.84
C SER A 683 -11.89 17.61 17.11
N LYS A 684 -11.91 17.64 15.79
CA LYS A 684 -11.36 16.56 14.97
C LYS A 684 -9.88 16.83 14.87
N GLU A 685 -9.13 16.20 15.77
CA GLU A 685 -7.68 16.10 15.71
C GLU A 685 -7.27 15.72 14.28
N LEU A 686 -6.30 16.44 13.70
CA LEU A 686 -5.78 16.07 12.38
C LEU A 686 -5.42 14.60 12.40
N ASN A 687 -5.87 13.88 11.37
CA ASN A 687 -5.46 12.50 11.11
C ASN A 687 -3.97 12.35 11.38
N ASP A 688 -3.67 11.43 12.31
CA ASP A 688 -2.40 11.16 12.99
C ASP A 688 -1.32 10.73 11.97
N ARG A 689 -0.93 11.64 11.06
CA ARG A 689 0.21 11.47 10.17
C ARG A 689 1.40 11.33 11.11
N LYS A 690 2.12 10.20 11.01
CA LYS A 690 3.30 9.92 11.84
C LYS A 690 4.44 10.88 11.47
N ILE A 691 4.34 12.13 11.91
CA ILE A 691 5.35 13.17 11.71
C ILE A 691 6.44 12.97 12.76
N LYS A 692 7.70 12.91 12.33
CA LYS A 692 8.84 12.82 13.26
C LYS A 692 8.90 14.10 14.11
N GLY A 693 9.08 13.93 15.42
CA GLY A 693 9.13 15.03 16.39
C GLY A 693 7.76 15.49 16.94
N HIS A 694 6.65 14.89 16.49
CA HIS A 694 5.34 15.09 17.13
C HIS A 694 5.14 14.12 18.30
N PRO A 695 4.52 14.59 19.39
CA PRO A 695 4.25 13.75 20.55
C PRO A 695 3.08 12.80 20.30
N LYS A 696 3.08 11.63 20.96
CA LYS A 696 2.05 10.59 20.80
C LYS A 696 1.57 10.08 22.15
N VAL A 697 0.29 9.77 22.22
CA VAL A 697 -0.30 9.12 23.40
C VAL A 697 -0.05 7.62 23.34
N ARG A 698 0.45 7.08 24.44
CA ARG A 698 0.72 5.65 24.59
C ARG A 698 -0.46 4.94 25.22
N LYS A 699 -0.52 3.62 25.01
CA LYS A 699 -1.54 2.75 25.64
C LYS A 699 -1.50 2.74 27.17
N ASP A 700 -0.36 3.07 27.75
CA ASP A 700 -0.16 3.18 29.21
C ASP A 700 -0.50 4.58 29.75
N GLY A 701 -1.08 5.47 28.93
CA GLY A 701 -1.51 6.82 29.33
C GLY A 701 -0.37 7.85 29.43
N TRP A 702 0.87 7.46 29.12
CA TRP A 702 2.00 8.37 28.99
C TRP A 702 2.07 8.99 27.60
N MET A 703 2.68 10.16 27.47
CA MET A 703 3.07 10.72 26.18
C MET A 703 4.50 10.31 25.82
N GLU A 704 4.80 10.27 24.52
CA GLU A 704 6.15 10.10 24.01
C GLU A 704 6.47 11.08 22.90
N VAL A 705 7.70 11.60 22.87
CA VAL A 705 8.23 12.38 21.75
C VAL A 705 9.61 11.88 21.37
N GLN A 706 9.85 11.71 20.07
CA GLN A 706 11.14 11.27 19.56
C GLN A 706 12.12 12.45 19.52
N LEU A 707 13.29 12.25 20.12
CA LEU A 707 14.34 13.27 20.21
C LEU A 707 15.48 13.01 19.23
N TRP A 708 15.89 11.76 19.07
CA TRP A 708 17.12 11.44 18.32
C TRP A 708 17.08 10.07 17.64
N GLU A 709 17.94 9.87 16.64
CA GLU A 709 18.21 8.59 15.97
C GLU A 709 19.72 8.41 15.81
N GLY A 710 20.23 7.20 16.04
CA GLY A 710 21.61 6.86 15.70
C GLY A 710 21.87 5.36 15.70
N THR A 711 22.96 4.99 15.04
CA THR A 711 23.34 3.58 14.80
C THR A 711 24.41 3.17 15.77
N THR A 712 24.34 1.94 16.28
CA THR A 712 25.42 1.33 17.06
C THR A 712 26.69 1.30 16.21
N ASP A 713 27.78 1.92 16.70
CA ASP A 713 29.08 1.84 16.05
C ASP A 713 29.75 0.47 16.27
N THR A 714 30.99 0.30 15.78
CA THR A 714 31.77 -0.94 15.93
C THR A 714 32.18 -1.24 17.38
N ILE A 715 32.19 -0.24 18.25
CA ILE A 715 32.47 -0.35 19.70
C ILE A 715 31.17 -0.72 20.45
N GLY A 716 30.03 -0.55 19.79
CA GLY A 716 28.71 -0.97 20.20
C GLY A 716 28.06 -0.04 21.21
N THR A 717 28.63 1.12 21.52
CA THR A 717 28.02 2.08 22.45
C THR A 717 27.06 3.02 21.71
N ILE A 718 26.00 3.45 22.40
CA ILE A 718 25.18 4.58 21.95
C ILE A 718 25.10 5.57 23.10
N GLY A 719 25.66 6.76 22.91
CA GLY A 719 25.53 7.87 23.83
C GLY A 719 25.29 9.16 23.07
N THR A 720 24.46 10.02 23.63
CA THR A 720 24.24 11.36 23.10
C THR A 720 23.83 12.31 24.21
N GLU A 721 24.07 13.58 23.97
CA GLU A 721 23.64 14.67 24.81
C GLU A 721 22.78 15.61 23.98
N PHE A 722 21.63 15.97 24.55
CA PHE A 722 20.80 17.02 24.01
C PHE A 722 20.20 17.91 25.10
N THR A 723 19.98 19.17 24.74
CA THR A 723 19.36 20.17 25.61
C THR A 723 18.02 20.58 25.00
N LEU A 724 16.98 20.59 25.82
CA LEU A 724 15.65 21.08 25.46
C LEU A 724 15.44 22.45 26.09
N ASN A 725 15.17 23.46 25.26
CA ASN A 725 14.84 24.82 25.68
C ASN A 725 13.39 25.13 25.30
N GLY A 726 12.64 25.75 26.20
CA GLY A 726 11.35 26.35 25.84
C GLY A 726 11.57 27.55 24.92
N MET A 727 10.80 27.67 23.84
CA MET A 727 10.79 28.85 22.96
C MET A 727 9.39 29.45 22.82
N ASP A 728 9.29 30.76 23.10
CA ASP A 728 8.13 31.62 22.84
C ASP A 728 8.58 32.83 22.00
N ILE A 729 7.64 33.62 21.51
CA ILE A 729 7.86 34.79 20.67
C ILE A 729 8.64 35.90 21.39
N ASP A 730 8.51 35.96 22.72
CA ASP A 730 9.18 36.93 23.60
C ASP A 730 10.48 36.38 24.23
N GLY A 731 10.84 35.10 24.02
CA GLY A 731 12.05 34.49 24.59
C GLY A 731 11.89 33.04 25.08
N GLU A 732 12.63 32.65 26.12
CA GLU A 732 12.53 31.33 26.76
C GLU A 732 11.31 31.28 27.71
N TYR A 733 10.52 30.21 27.68
CA TYR A 733 9.44 29.95 28.66
C TYR A 733 9.81 28.80 29.60
N ASN A 734 9.17 28.75 30.77
CA ASN A 734 9.49 27.75 31.79
C ASN A 734 8.46 26.61 31.85
N PHE A 735 8.96 25.40 32.10
CA PHE A 735 8.19 24.19 32.36
C PHE A 735 7.81 24.08 33.84
N VAL A 736 6.52 24.09 34.15
CA VAL A 736 6.00 23.82 35.49
C VAL A 736 5.07 22.60 35.43
N GLY A 737 5.29 21.61 36.30
CA GLY A 737 4.42 20.43 36.41
C GLY A 737 4.59 19.37 35.32
N LEU A 738 5.64 19.45 34.49
CA LEU A 738 5.97 18.40 33.52
C LEU A 738 6.46 17.16 34.26
N LEU A 739 5.82 16.01 34.04
CA LEU A 739 6.25 14.74 34.63
C LEU A 739 7.11 13.96 33.66
N VAL A 740 8.36 13.66 34.00
CA VAL A 740 9.25 12.84 33.18
C VAL A 740 9.44 11.48 33.82
N GLN A 741 9.09 10.43 33.09
CA GLN A 741 9.33 9.05 33.51
C GLN A 741 10.74 8.60 33.18
N GLY A 742 11.22 8.96 31.99
CA GLY A 742 12.51 8.50 31.49
C GLY A 742 12.60 8.58 29.97
N ILE A 743 13.59 7.88 29.43
CA ILE A 743 13.87 7.81 28.00
C ILE A 743 13.85 6.38 27.53
N GLU A 744 13.13 6.11 26.44
CA GLU A 744 13.05 4.78 25.82
C GLU A 744 13.83 4.75 24.49
N LEU A 745 14.81 3.86 24.40
CA LEU A 745 15.51 3.53 23.16
C LEU A 745 14.80 2.39 22.43
N ARG A 746 14.45 2.63 21.17
CA ARG A 746 13.76 1.66 20.32
C ARG A 746 14.51 1.37 19.03
N PRO A 747 14.68 0.09 18.66
CA PRO A 747 15.25 -0.26 17.38
C PRO A 747 14.29 0.13 16.26
N LEU A 748 14.82 0.78 15.23
CA LEU A 748 14.11 1.14 13.99
C LEU A 748 14.08 -0.02 12.99
#